data_AF-A0A2V5Q5Y1-F1
#
_entry.id   AF-A0A2V5Q5Y1-F1
#
_cell.length_a   1.000
_cell.length_b   1.000
_cell.length_c   1.000
_cell.angle_alpha   90.00
_cell.angle_beta   90.00
_cell.angle_gamma   90.00
#
_symmetry.space_group_name_H-M   'P 1'
#
loop_
_entity.id
_entity.type
_entity.pdbx_description
1 polymer ?
#
loop_
_entity_poly.entity_id
_entity_poly.type
_entity_poly.pdbx_seq_one_letter_code
_entity_poly.pdbx_strand_id
1 'polypeptide(L)'
;MSKIIPIGFALLLLLFLGNSSGNYAAASATATAARAPLKQTIRESQSARRSLDEGGTGTLQKMIVESGSVTMDLDLNRLNGINSTSARPVALHFIVAANSFFSIVVFKDQLRGPEPGSMALIPQNPASAGLSAAGYSALPMSLTGSLKQLVIEKFLSNEASDLAVRDSGSGFVFFNVEGDQYYYDASARLLSIKGGRLLISKEFANALGRPSDAGALVGNISVGATMQPVEIAQLDANGDVKSETLPALNRPGVGTVPGPDVIIGDLIGLQQLTNGAVNGRVGLSLGTDACNQGTIDVDWFALPNSDHPFIPQNLYRMSGGTDNTQTFEQLGQSWGKHAFTAASSNTCGFGCNGVGGSHLGSGCSDAYGAGLNGSQTGIGSRAWVNPFTGVFPGSTANNHNGHSHDATSHRMLVDVNDLNTSLNQGATYFAEAEYIVPHEYAWCQAHPGQCNMYNNASYRRYTVTGITQPFTFTQAGSTVRAQPAIMAWTGATVNQLEPDPGNDGIWFMGYKVTNPSAGVYHYEYALYNQNLDRSIQSFSVPFGPGANISNIGFHAPIQHPAWANDGTFNSQGYSSTPWVGTLNGSSITWSTETFVQNQNANAIRFSTMYNFRFDSDQPPQAVSATVGFFKTGSPMMAAIQAPMGGGTPSPTPTASPTPTPTPTASPTPTPSSTSTPTPTPTPTPTACAGLNITQIGGSIVPGTTDSGNHGDDVVT
;
A
#
# COMPACT_ATOMS: atom_id res chain seq x y z
N MET A 1 64.82 -9.87 -18.78
CA MET A 1 65.27 -11.15 -18.20
C MET A 1 64.24 -11.53 -17.15
N SER A 2 63.42 -12.58 -17.18
CA SER A 2 63.15 -13.74 -18.06
C SER A 2 61.62 -13.96 -17.97
N LYS A 3 60.87 -14.09 -19.08
CA LYS A 3 60.39 -15.36 -19.69
C LYS A 3 59.89 -16.37 -18.64
N ILE A 4 58.60 -16.71 -18.58
CA ILE A 4 57.97 -17.77 -19.40
C ILE A 4 56.45 -17.51 -19.57
N ILE A 5 55.91 -17.81 -20.77
CA ILE A 5 54.48 -17.81 -21.16
C ILE A 5 54.07 -19.29 -21.52
N PRO A 6 52.84 -19.64 -21.98
CA PRO A 6 51.79 -20.37 -21.26
C PRO A 6 51.31 -21.66 -21.99
N ILE A 7 50.40 -22.45 -21.38
CA ILE A 7 49.45 -23.39 -22.04
C ILE A 7 48.27 -23.52 -21.06
N GLY A 8 46.97 -23.38 -21.33
CA GLY A 8 46.14 -23.18 -22.52
C GLY A 8 44.68 -23.61 -22.16
N PHE A 9 43.67 -23.01 -22.82
CA PHE A 9 42.20 -23.26 -22.81
C PHE A 9 41.35 -22.55 -21.71
N ALA A 10 40.70 -21.39 -21.99
CA ALA A 10 39.39 -21.15 -22.69
C ALA A 10 38.16 -21.52 -21.82
N LEU A 11 37.06 -20.75 -21.62
CA LEU A 11 36.48 -19.54 -22.24
C LEU A 11 35.34 -18.99 -21.31
N LEU A 12 35.14 -17.66 -21.32
CA LEU A 12 33.97 -16.77 -20.97
C LEU A 12 32.99 -17.12 -19.83
N LEU A 13 32.78 -16.26 -18.82
CA LEU A 13 31.99 -14.99 -18.78
C LEU A 13 30.46 -15.18 -18.86
N LEU A 14 29.73 -15.03 -17.74
CA LEU A 14 28.47 -14.25 -17.59
C LEU A 14 27.86 -14.40 -16.18
N LEU A 15 27.52 -13.25 -15.59
CA LEU A 15 26.46 -12.96 -14.61
C LEU A 15 26.62 -13.40 -13.13
N PHE A 16 27.01 -12.42 -12.32
CA PHE A 16 26.43 -12.18 -11.00
C PHE A 16 24.92 -11.91 -11.14
N LEU A 17 24.09 -12.73 -10.51
CA LEU A 17 22.74 -12.47 -9.96
C LEU A 17 22.14 -13.83 -9.56
N GLY A 18 21.75 -13.99 -8.29
CA GLY A 18 21.03 -15.20 -7.86
C GLY A 18 21.16 -15.59 -6.39
N ASN A 19 21.02 -14.65 -5.45
CA ASN A 19 20.61 -15.01 -4.08
C ASN A 19 19.08 -15.14 -4.10
N SER A 20 18.59 -16.32 -4.47
CA SER A 20 17.17 -16.66 -4.41
C SER A 20 16.81 -17.24 -3.03
N SER A 21 16.52 -16.38 -2.07
CA SER A 21 15.61 -16.72 -0.97
C SER A 21 14.18 -16.55 -1.50
N GLY A 22 13.71 -17.56 -2.22
CA GLY A 22 12.39 -17.57 -2.87
C GLY A 22 11.35 -18.34 -2.06
N ASN A 23 10.28 -17.64 -1.70
CA ASN A 23 8.88 -18.10 -1.63
C ASN A 23 8.63 -19.61 -1.47
N TYR A 24 8.37 -20.06 -0.25
CA TYR A 24 7.69 -21.35 -0.01
C TYR A 24 6.17 -21.15 -0.07
N ALA A 25 5.65 -21.03 -1.29
CA ALA A 25 4.26 -21.29 -1.59
C ALA A 25 4.25 -22.42 -2.63
N ALA A 26 4.11 -23.67 -2.19
CA ALA A 26 3.80 -24.76 -3.09
C ALA A 26 2.34 -24.60 -3.55
N ALA A 27 2.16 -23.85 -4.64
CA ALA A 27 0.98 -23.95 -5.46
C ALA A 27 1.01 -25.32 -6.16
N SER A 28 0.07 -26.19 -5.82
CA SER A 28 -0.24 -27.37 -6.64
C SER A 28 -0.77 -26.88 -7.99
N ALA A 29 0.08 -26.88 -9.00
CA ALA A 29 -0.26 -26.52 -10.37
C ALA A 29 -0.80 -27.74 -11.14
N THR A 30 -1.99 -28.21 -10.78
CA THR A 30 -2.91 -28.93 -11.68
C THR A 30 -4.33 -28.79 -11.16
N ALA A 31 -4.92 -27.60 -11.30
CA ALA A 31 -6.36 -27.42 -11.24
C ALA A 31 -6.73 -26.24 -12.15
N THR A 32 -6.94 -26.51 -13.43
CA THR A 32 -7.67 -25.62 -14.32
C THR A 32 -9.14 -25.63 -13.89
N ALA A 33 -9.47 -24.94 -12.80
CA ALA A 33 -10.85 -24.72 -12.39
C ALA A 33 -11.36 -23.48 -13.12
N ALA A 34 -11.98 -23.72 -14.28
CA ALA A 34 -12.92 -22.81 -14.88
C ALA A 34 -13.96 -22.35 -13.83
N ARG A 35 -14.38 -21.09 -13.91
CA ARG A 35 -15.55 -20.56 -13.20
C ARG A 35 -16.78 -21.43 -13.50
N ALA A 36 -17.05 -22.41 -12.63
CA ALA A 36 -18.31 -23.12 -12.54
C ALA A 36 -18.92 -22.80 -11.16
N PRO A 37 -20.24 -22.60 -11.06
CA PRO A 37 -20.88 -22.18 -9.82
C PRO A 37 -20.62 -23.22 -8.73
N LEU A 38 -20.34 -22.73 -7.51
CA LEU A 38 -20.30 -23.50 -6.26
C LEU A 38 -21.60 -24.30 -6.07
N LYS A 39 -21.66 -25.48 -6.69
CA LYS A 39 -22.43 -26.62 -6.24
C LYS A 39 -21.42 -27.68 -5.81
N GLN A 40 -20.62 -27.32 -4.81
CA GLN A 40 -20.00 -28.33 -3.96
C GLN A 40 -21.15 -29.04 -3.25
N THR A 41 -21.35 -30.30 -3.58
CA THR A 41 -22.46 -31.13 -3.13
C THR A 41 -22.59 -31.05 -1.61
N ILE A 42 -23.76 -30.56 -1.17
CA ILE A 42 -24.21 -30.26 0.21
C ILE A 42 -24.05 -31.44 1.23
N ARG A 43 -23.51 -32.58 0.82
CA ARG A 43 -23.37 -33.77 1.67
C ARG A 43 -22.12 -33.81 2.54
N GLU A 44 -21.05 -33.10 2.22
CA GLU A 44 -19.77 -33.27 2.94
C GLU A 44 -19.48 -32.18 3.99
N SER A 45 -20.16 -31.03 3.92
CA SER A 45 -20.30 -30.15 5.09
C SER A 45 -21.08 -30.82 6.22
N GLN A 46 -21.77 -31.95 5.95
CA GLN A 46 -22.45 -32.72 6.98
C GLN A 46 -21.51 -33.49 7.91
N SER A 47 -20.23 -33.75 7.58
CA SER A 47 -19.36 -34.48 8.53
C SER A 47 -18.92 -33.59 9.70
N ALA A 48 -18.52 -32.35 9.41
CA ALA A 48 -18.22 -31.35 10.45
C ALA A 48 -19.50 -30.79 11.10
N ARG A 49 -20.61 -30.69 10.35
CA ARG A 49 -21.92 -30.29 10.90
C ARG A 49 -22.66 -31.40 11.65
N ARG A 50 -22.35 -32.70 11.45
CA ARG A 50 -22.91 -33.79 12.27
C ARG A 50 -22.35 -33.82 13.70
N SER A 51 -21.24 -33.14 13.95
CA SER A 51 -20.75 -32.89 15.30
C SER A 51 -21.48 -31.72 16.01
N LEU A 52 -22.38 -31.01 15.31
CA LEU A 52 -23.22 -29.94 15.87
C LEU A 52 -24.61 -30.44 16.29
N ASP A 53 -24.80 -31.75 16.46
CA ASP A 53 -26.05 -32.32 17.01
C ASP A 53 -26.35 -31.85 18.45
N GLU A 54 -25.42 -31.13 19.09
CA GLU A 54 -25.66 -30.32 20.27
C GLU A 54 -25.85 -28.85 19.87
N GLY A 55 -27.08 -28.46 19.52
CA GLY A 55 -27.45 -27.06 19.39
C GLY A 55 -26.99 -26.24 20.60
N GLY A 56 -26.50 -25.02 20.37
CA GLY A 56 -26.13 -24.10 21.43
C GLY A 56 -25.25 -22.95 20.99
N THR A 57 -25.39 -21.82 21.69
CA THR A 57 -24.60 -20.60 21.45
C THR A 57 -23.11 -20.83 21.72
N GLY A 58 -22.23 -20.26 20.90
CA GLY A 58 -20.78 -20.37 21.12
C GLY A 58 -19.92 -19.89 19.95
N THR A 59 -18.61 -19.85 20.17
CA THR A 59 -17.63 -19.45 19.16
C THR A 59 -17.08 -20.67 18.41
N LEU A 60 -17.22 -20.65 17.08
CA LEU A 60 -16.63 -21.59 16.14
C LEU A 60 -15.41 -20.92 15.50
N GLN A 61 -14.27 -21.61 15.48
CA GLN A 61 -13.02 -21.10 14.93
C GLN A 61 -12.44 -22.11 13.95
N LYS A 62 -12.08 -21.64 12.76
CA LYS A 62 -11.15 -22.34 11.87
C LYS A 62 -9.77 -21.75 12.08
N MET A 63 -8.80 -22.60 12.37
CA MET A 63 -7.43 -22.19 12.70
C MET A 63 -6.42 -22.88 11.78
N ILE A 64 -5.33 -22.18 11.47
CA ILE A 64 -4.17 -22.72 10.74
C ILE A 64 -2.92 -22.67 11.61
N VAL A 65 -1.83 -23.29 11.14
CA VAL A 65 -0.55 -23.26 11.85
C VAL A 65 0.07 -21.87 11.78
N GLU A 66 0.33 -21.26 12.94
CA GLU A 66 1.11 -20.03 13.08
C GLU A 66 2.61 -20.33 13.06
N SER A 67 3.03 -21.30 13.86
CA SER A 67 4.40 -21.79 13.94
C SER A 67 4.40 -23.17 14.60
N GLY A 68 5.50 -23.90 14.53
CA GLY A 68 5.57 -25.19 15.19
C GLY A 68 6.90 -25.90 15.03
N SER A 69 6.97 -27.10 15.59
CA SER A 69 8.10 -28.00 15.47
C SER A 69 7.63 -29.44 15.24
N VAL A 70 8.44 -30.19 14.51
CA VAL A 70 8.24 -31.61 14.23
C VAL A 70 9.52 -32.35 14.57
N THR A 71 9.37 -33.47 15.26
CA THR A 71 10.44 -34.45 15.45
C THR A 71 10.04 -35.78 14.83
N MET A 72 10.92 -36.32 13.98
CA MET A 72 10.81 -37.69 13.45
C MET A 72 11.96 -38.54 13.98
N ASP A 73 11.64 -39.58 14.74
CA ASP A 73 12.59 -40.56 15.27
C ASP A 73 12.56 -41.81 14.39
N LEU A 74 13.62 -42.03 13.60
CA LEU A 74 13.73 -43.13 12.64
C LEU A 74 14.74 -44.18 13.10
N ASP A 75 14.44 -45.46 12.89
CA ASP A 75 15.40 -46.56 13.05
C ASP A 75 16.15 -46.81 11.73
N LEU A 76 17.41 -46.38 11.66
CA LEU A 76 18.25 -46.51 10.48
C LEU A 76 18.50 -47.96 10.06
N ASN A 77 18.48 -48.91 10.99
CA ASN A 77 18.70 -50.32 10.63
C ASN A 77 17.49 -50.85 9.85
N ARG A 78 16.27 -50.58 10.34
CA ARG A 78 15.03 -50.94 9.66
C ARG A 78 14.86 -50.18 8.35
N LEU A 79 15.14 -48.89 8.36
CA LEU A 79 15.03 -48.04 7.18
C LEU A 79 15.98 -48.47 6.06
N ASN A 80 17.17 -49.01 6.39
CA ASN A 80 18.15 -49.50 5.42
C ASN A 80 18.08 -51.02 5.15
N GLY A 81 17.09 -51.73 5.70
CA GLY A 81 16.90 -53.16 5.44
C GLY A 81 17.93 -54.06 6.12
N ILE A 82 18.57 -53.57 7.19
CA ILE A 82 19.52 -54.32 8.00
C ILE A 82 18.72 -55.14 9.01
N ASN A 83 18.73 -56.47 8.86
CA ASN A 83 18.14 -57.40 9.82
C ASN A 83 18.98 -57.43 11.11
N SER A 84 18.73 -56.47 11.99
CA SER A 84 19.36 -56.33 13.31
C SER A 84 18.29 -56.27 14.40
N THR A 85 18.53 -56.96 15.51
CA THR A 85 17.69 -56.87 16.72
C THR A 85 17.96 -55.61 17.54
N SER A 86 19.06 -54.90 17.27
CA SER A 86 19.39 -53.61 17.89
C SER A 86 18.94 -52.46 16.98
N ALA A 87 18.08 -51.58 17.49
CA ALA A 87 17.64 -50.36 16.78
C ALA A 87 18.78 -49.33 16.70
N ARG A 88 18.85 -48.58 15.60
CA ARG A 88 19.78 -47.44 15.44
C ARG A 88 18.99 -46.15 15.22
N PRO A 89 18.51 -45.51 16.30
CA PRO A 89 17.64 -44.33 16.18
C PRO A 89 18.40 -43.11 15.65
N VAL A 90 17.71 -42.29 14.84
CA VAL A 90 18.11 -40.95 14.42
C VAL A 90 16.92 -40.00 14.57
N ALA A 91 17.14 -38.83 15.17
CA ALA A 91 16.12 -37.79 15.31
C ALA A 91 16.32 -36.71 14.24
N LEU A 92 15.26 -36.45 13.47
CA LEU A 92 15.18 -35.36 12.50
C LEU A 92 14.29 -34.26 13.07
N HIS A 93 14.81 -33.04 13.17
CA HIS A 93 14.10 -31.89 13.73
C HIS A 93 13.78 -30.86 12.65
N PHE A 94 12.52 -30.42 12.64
CA PHE A 94 12.01 -29.42 11.70
C PHE A 94 11.25 -28.33 12.44
N ILE A 95 11.33 -27.11 11.93
CA ILE A 95 10.33 -26.05 12.16
C ILE A 95 9.19 -26.29 11.17
N VAL A 96 7.96 -26.03 11.59
CA VAL A 96 6.84 -25.93 10.67
C VAL A 96 6.80 -24.52 10.08
N ALA A 97 6.76 -24.41 8.75
CA ALA A 97 6.64 -23.14 8.07
C ALA A 97 5.39 -22.39 8.56
N ALA A 98 5.56 -21.12 8.90
CA ALA A 98 4.45 -20.28 9.37
C ALA A 98 3.35 -20.21 8.31
N ASN A 99 2.10 -20.13 8.76
CA ASN A 99 0.90 -20.06 7.91
C ASN A 99 0.68 -21.31 7.02
N SER A 100 1.15 -22.48 7.48
CA SER A 100 0.84 -23.75 6.81
C SER A 100 -0.67 -24.06 6.90
N PHE A 101 -1.29 -24.42 5.77
CA PHE A 101 -2.74 -24.65 5.64
C PHE A 101 -3.26 -25.96 6.25
N PHE A 102 -2.51 -26.55 7.17
CA PHE A 102 -3.03 -27.61 8.03
C PHE A 102 -4.04 -27.00 9.01
N SER A 103 -5.32 -27.18 8.72
CA SER A 103 -6.40 -26.47 9.42
C SER A 103 -7.03 -27.34 10.50
N ILE A 104 -7.45 -26.74 11.61
CA ILE A 104 -8.30 -27.39 12.62
C ILE A 104 -9.57 -26.58 12.85
N VAL A 105 -10.64 -27.28 13.23
CA VAL A 105 -11.89 -26.68 13.69
C VAL A 105 -12.00 -26.80 15.21
N VAL A 106 -12.29 -25.69 15.88
CA VAL A 106 -12.51 -25.62 17.32
C VAL A 106 -13.86 -24.97 17.60
N PHE A 107 -14.64 -25.56 18.49
CA PHE A 107 -15.92 -25.01 18.94
C PHE A 107 -15.98 -25.05 20.46
N LYS A 108 -16.31 -23.93 21.10
CA LYS A 108 -16.31 -23.78 22.58
C LYS A 108 -15.00 -24.28 23.20
N ASP A 109 -13.87 -23.81 22.68
CA ASP A 109 -12.52 -24.15 23.14
C ASP A 109 -12.15 -25.64 23.06
N GLN A 110 -12.94 -26.44 22.35
CA GLN A 110 -12.70 -27.86 22.15
C GLN A 110 -12.43 -28.19 20.68
N LEU A 111 -11.41 -29.02 20.45
CA LEU A 111 -11.10 -29.55 19.12
C LEU A 111 -12.28 -30.35 18.56
N ARG A 112 -12.64 -30.07 17.32
CA ARG A 112 -13.60 -30.86 16.52
C ARG A 112 -12.90 -31.73 15.49
N GLY A 113 -11.68 -31.36 15.10
CA GLY A 113 -10.77 -32.18 14.30
C GLY A 113 -9.99 -31.36 13.29
N PRO A 114 -8.98 -31.97 12.65
CA PRO A 114 -8.28 -31.38 11.51
C PRO A 114 -9.07 -31.52 10.21
N GLU A 115 -8.88 -30.58 9.29
CA GLU A 115 -9.33 -30.67 7.90
C GLU A 115 -8.16 -31.07 6.98
N PRO A 116 -8.44 -31.56 5.76
CA PRO A 116 -7.39 -31.81 4.77
C PRO A 116 -6.52 -30.58 4.54
N GLY A 117 -5.20 -30.77 4.52
CA GLY A 117 -4.22 -29.70 4.46
C GLY A 117 -2.82 -30.18 4.82
N SER A 118 -1.82 -29.29 4.75
CA SER A 118 -0.42 -29.68 4.94
C SER A 118 0.39 -28.70 5.77
N MET A 119 1.40 -29.24 6.47
CA MET A 119 2.44 -28.55 7.21
C MET A 119 3.76 -28.66 6.47
N ALA A 120 4.32 -27.55 5.97
CA ALA A 120 5.65 -27.58 5.35
C ALA A 120 6.75 -27.62 6.41
N LEU A 121 7.76 -28.47 6.20
CA LEU A 121 8.83 -28.74 7.16
C LEU A 121 10.13 -28.07 6.73
N ILE A 122 10.73 -27.31 7.64
CA ILE A 122 12.01 -26.62 7.46
C ILE A 122 13.05 -27.25 8.41
N PRO A 123 14.11 -27.90 7.92
CA PRO A 123 15.11 -28.54 8.79
C PRO A 123 15.84 -27.54 9.72
N GLN A 124 15.98 -27.87 11.01
CA GLN A 124 16.56 -26.96 12.03
C GLN A 124 18.10 -26.91 12.11
N ASN A 125 18.85 -27.39 11.09
CA ASN A 125 20.33 -27.31 11.08
C ASN A 125 20.93 -27.19 9.66
N PRO A 126 21.02 -25.97 9.08
CA PRO A 126 21.40 -25.76 7.67
C PRO A 126 22.85 -26.11 7.31
N ALA A 127 23.79 -26.17 8.26
CA ALA A 127 25.17 -26.63 8.00
C ALA A 127 25.25 -28.13 7.62
N SER A 128 24.14 -28.87 7.76
CA SER A 128 24.02 -30.27 7.35
C SER A 128 23.24 -30.49 6.04
N ALA A 129 22.93 -29.41 5.32
CA ALA A 129 22.60 -29.51 3.89
C ALA A 129 23.81 -29.97 3.02
N GLY A 130 24.96 -30.23 3.64
CA GLY A 130 26.00 -31.14 3.17
C GLY A 130 26.22 -32.29 4.17
N LEU A 131 25.69 -33.48 3.85
CA LEU A 131 26.11 -34.87 4.12
C LEU A 131 27.18 -35.26 5.18
N SER A 132 27.46 -34.53 6.27
CA SER A 132 28.52 -34.92 7.23
C SER A 132 28.17 -34.93 8.73
N ALA A 133 26.91 -34.74 9.12
CA ALA A 133 26.50 -35.03 10.50
C ALA A 133 26.26 -36.55 10.66
N ALA A 134 26.92 -37.18 11.64
CA ALA A 134 26.80 -38.61 11.92
C ALA A 134 25.34 -38.97 12.26
N GLY A 135 24.59 -39.46 11.26
CA GLY A 135 23.16 -39.78 11.36
C GLY A 135 22.39 -39.54 10.06
N TYR A 136 22.70 -38.45 9.34
CA TYR A 136 22.00 -38.06 8.09
C TYR A 136 22.58 -38.73 6.85
N SER A 137 23.88 -39.05 6.85
CA SER A 137 24.60 -39.71 5.74
C SER A 137 24.20 -41.18 5.52
N ALA A 138 23.41 -41.75 6.44
CA ALA A 138 22.90 -43.11 6.37
C ALA A 138 21.40 -43.17 6.01
N LEU A 139 20.77 -42.04 5.67
CA LEU A 139 19.41 -42.03 5.13
C LEU A 139 19.41 -42.45 3.65
N PRO A 140 18.36 -43.12 3.16
CA PRO A 140 18.20 -43.39 1.74
C PRO A 140 18.24 -42.09 0.91
N MET A 141 18.96 -42.10 -0.22
CA MET A 141 19.19 -40.91 -1.06
C MET A 141 17.90 -40.21 -1.49
N SER A 142 16.83 -40.99 -1.75
CA SER A 142 15.52 -40.44 -2.12
C SER A 142 14.92 -39.58 -1.00
N LEU A 143 15.07 -39.98 0.26
CA LEU A 143 14.61 -39.18 1.41
C LEU A 143 15.52 -37.97 1.66
N THR A 144 16.84 -38.16 1.57
CA THR A 144 17.81 -37.06 1.77
C THR A 144 17.61 -35.94 0.75
N GLY A 145 17.29 -36.28 -0.50
CA GLY A 145 17.00 -35.29 -1.55
C GLY A 145 15.77 -34.41 -1.26
N SER A 146 14.81 -34.93 -0.50
CA SER A 146 13.54 -34.25 -0.21
C SER A 146 13.51 -33.50 1.12
N LEU A 147 14.54 -33.59 1.97
CA LEU A 147 14.52 -33.02 3.34
C LEU A 147 14.16 -31.54 3.42
N LYS A 148 14.47 -30.75 2.39
CA LYS A 148 14.17 -29.29 2.34
C LYS A 148 12.76 -28.96 1.85
N GLN A 149 11.98 -29.96 1.46
CA GLN A 149 10.67 -29.80 0.83
C GLN A 149 9.67 -30.87 1.29
N LEU A 150 9.90 -31.46 2.47
CA LEU A 150 8.96 -32.37 3.09
C LEU A 150 7.74 -31.61 3.63
N VAL A 151 6.58 -32.25 3.54
CA VAL A 151 5.34 -31.84 4.20
C VAL A 151 4.77 -33.00 5.01
N ILE A 152 4.09 -32.67 6.11
CA ILE A 152 3.08 -33.55 6.71
C ILE A 152 1.75 -33.18 6.10
N GLU A 153 1.05 -34.12 5.50
CA GLU A 153 -0.25 -33.87 4.89
C GLU A 153 -1.35 -34.72 5.53
N LYS A 154 -2.50 -34.10 5.74
CA LYS A 154 -3.77 -34.70 6.10
C LYS A 154 -4.57 -34.98 4.84
N PHE A 155 -4.84 -36.25 4.58
CA PHE A 155 -5.66 -36.66 3.43
C PHE A 155 -7.16 -36.62 3.74
N LEU A 156 -7.96 -36.82 2.70
CA LEU A 156 -9.40 -37.06 2.83
C LEU A 156 -9.65 -38.41 3.54
N SER A 157 -10.74 -38.51 4.29
CA SER A 157 -11.09 -39.63 5.19
C SER A 157 -11.22 -41.02 4.52
N ASN A 158 -11.11 -41.10 3.19
CA ASN A 158 -11.22 -42.32 2.38
C ASN A 158 -9.88 -42.97 2.01
N GLU A 159 -8.75 -42.47 2.51
CA GLU A 159 -7.42 -43.05 2.28
C GLU A 159 -7.00 -44.03 3.38
N ALA A 160 -6.00 -44.88 3.08
CA ALA A 160 -5.55 -45.95 3.98
C ALA A 160 -4.84 -45.44 5.26
N SER A 161 -4.41 -44.17 5.28
CA SER A 161 -3.78 -43.50 6.43
C SER A 161 -4.26 -42.06 6.53
N ASP A 162 -4.46 -41.58 7.77
CA ASP A 162 -5.00 -40.24 8.04
C ASP A 162 -4.01 -39.12 7.69
N LEU A 163 -2.72 -39.38 7.93
CA LEU A 163 -1.59 -38.48 7.73
C LEU A 163 -0.47 -39.18 6.94
N ALA A 164 0.31 -38.40 6.19
CA ALA A 164 1.55 -38.88 5.57
C ALA A 164 2.65 -37.82 5.54
N VAL A 165 3.89 -38.29 5.46
CA VAL A 165 5.08 -37.49 5.19
C VAL A 165 5.48 -37.68 3.74
N ARG A 166 5.46 -36.59 2.97
CA ARG A 166 5.71 -36.64 1.53
C ARG A 166 6.54 -35.46 1.02
N ASP A 167 7.04 -35.61 -0.19
CA ASP A 167 7.68 -34.54 -0.94
C ASP A 167 6.63 -33.59 -1.53
N SER A 168 6.73 -32.29 -1.23
CA SER A 168 5.74 -31.29 -1.66
C SER A 168 5.76 -30.98 -3.16
N GLY A 169 6.88 -31.18 -3.84
CA GLY A 169 7.02 -30.87 -5.27
C GLY A 169 6.58 -32.03 -6.17
N SER A 170 6.97 -33.25 -5.82
CA SER A 170 6.68 -34.47 -6.58
C SER A 170 5.44 -35.22 -6.09
N GLY A 171 4.99 -34.96 -4.86
CA GLY A 171 3.92 -35.70 -4.20
C GLY A 171 4.35 -37.08 -3.67
N PHE A 172 5.61 -37.47 -3.84
CA PHE A 172 6.14 -38.78 -3.46
C PHE A 172 5.97 -39.05 -1.96
N VAL A 173 5.25 -40.11 -1.59
CA VAL A 173 4.98 -40.42 -0.19
C VAL A 173 6.10 -41.28 0.38
N PHE A 174 6.76 -40.81 1.44
CA PHE A 174 7.79 -41.59 2.14
C PHE A 174 7.18 -42.46 3.23
N PHE A 175 6.36 -41.85 4.09
CA PHE A 175 5.80 -42.52 5.25
C PHE A 175 4.31 -42.28 5.37
N ASN A 176 3.56 -43.34 5.62
CA ASN A 176 2.21 -43.25 6.16
C ASN A 176 2.32 -43.13 7.68
N VAL A 177 1.48 -42.28 8.28
CA VAL A 177 1.42 -42.11 9.73
C VAL A 177 0.18 -42.83 10.25
N GLU A 178 0.36 -43.65 11.28
CA GLU A 178 -0.74 -44.37 11.93
C GLU A 178 -0.71 -44.27 13.46
N GLY A 179 -1.89 -44.27 14.07
CA GLY A 179 -2.05 -44.28 15.53
C GLY A 179 -1.80 -42.92 16.17
N ASP A 180 -1.71 -41.87 15.36
CA ASP A 180 -1.62 -40.48 15.81
C ASP A 180 -2.90 -40.04 16.53
N GLN A 181 -2.72 -39.20 17.54
CA GLN A 181 -3.79 -38.62 18.33
C GLN A 181 -3.61 -37.11 18.39
N TYR A 182 -4.72 -36.40 18.19
CA TYR A 182 -4.78 -34.95 18.19
C TYR A 182 -5.19 -34.44 19.57
N TYR A 183 -4.38 -33.55 20.13
CA TYR A 183 -4.67 -32.83 21.37
C TYR A 183 -4.66 -31.33 21.10
N TYR A 184 -5.57 -30.59 21.71
CA TYR A 184 -5.62 -29.13 21.61
C TYR A 184 -5.71 -28.51 23.00
N ASP A 185 -4.80 -27.59 23.28
CA ASP A 185 -4.86 -26.71 24.45
C ASP A 185 -5.36 -25.33 23.99
N ALA A 186 -6.57 -24.95 24.40
CA ALA A 186 -7.18 -23.68 24.01
C ALA A 186 -6.49 -22.45 24.63
N SER A 187 -5.92 -22.59 25.83
CA SER A 187 -5.25 -21.47 26.52
C SER A 187 -3.92 -21.15 25.84
N ALA A 188 -3.19 -22.17 25.40
CA ALA A 188 -1.95 -22.03 24.65
C ALA A 188 -2.15 -21.95 23.12
N ARG A 189 -3.38 -22.17 22.63
CA ARG A 189 -3.70 -22.40 21.21
C ARG A 189 -2.78 -23.43 20.55
N LEU A 190 -2.45 -24.48 21.28
CA LEU A 190 -1.43 -25.45 20.87
C LEU A 190 -2.09 -26.73 20.38
N LEU A 191 -1.88 -27.07 19.11
CA LEU A 191 -2.15 -28.39 18.55
C LEU A 191 -0.94 -29.30 18.80
N SER A 192 -1.17 -30.46 19.39
CA SER A 192 -0.17 -31.53 19.54
C SER A 192 -0.64 -32.80 18.84
N ILE A 193 0.21 -33.36 17.98
CA ILE A 193 0.00 -34.68 17.37
C ILE A 193 1.01 -35.64 18.00
N LYS A 194 0.52 -36.66 18.70
CA LYS A 194 1.35 -37.62 19.44
C LYS A 194 0.99 -39.05 19.08
N GLY A 195 1.90 -39.98 19.34
CA GLY A 195 1.67 -41.41 19.11
C GLY A 195 1.76 -41.86 17.65
N GLY A 196 2.08 -40.95 16.72
CA GLY A 196 2.17 -41.25 15.29
C GLY A 196 3.34 -42.19 15.00
N ARG A 197 3.03 -43.33 14.38
CA ARG A 197 3.99 -44.33 13.90
C ARG A 197 4.29 -44.09 12.43
N LEU A 198 5.56 -44.12 12.04
CA LEU A 198 5.99 -43.96 10.65
C LEU A 198 6.13 -45.34 9.99
N LEU A 199 5.28 -45.61 8.99
CA LEU A 199 5.29 -46.84 8.20
C LEU A 199 5.81 -46.53 6.79
N ILE A 200 6.68 -47.39 6.25
CA ILE A 200 7.17 -47.23 4.86
C ILE A 200 5.98 -47.31 3.89
N SER A 201 5.83 -46.30 3.04
CA SER A 201 4.78 -46.31 2.01
C SER A 201 5.07 -47.37 0.92
N LYS A 202 4.05 -47.76 0.15
CA LYS A 202 4.25 -48.66 -1.00
C LYS A 202 5.21 -48.08 -2.04
N GLU A 203 5.12 -46.77 -2.29
CA GLU A 203 5.97 -46.05 -3.24
C GLU A 203 7.43 -46.08 -2.79
N PHE A 204 7.66 -45.82 -1.50
CA PHE A 204 9.00 -45.79 -0.94
C PHE A 204 9.62 -47.18 -0.86
N ALA A 205 8.85 -48.20 -0.46
CA ALA A 205 9.28 -49.59 -0.48
C ALA A 205 9.75 -50.04 -1.88
N ASN A 206 9.02 -49.66 -2.93
CA ASN A 206 9.41 -49.94 -4.32
C ASN A 206 10.68 -49.18 -4.72
N ALA A 207 10.80 -47.89 -4.38
CA ALA A 207 11.99 -47.09 -4.66
C ALA A 207 13.26 -47.61 -3.94
N LEU A 208 13.07 -48.25 -2.79
CA LEU A 208 14.14 -48.91 -2.03
C LEU A 208 14.51 -50.29 -2.58
N GLY A 209 13.83 -50.78 -3.63
CA GLY A 209 14.00 -52.13 -4.17
C GLY A 209 13.49 -53.24 -3.23
N ARG A 210 12.66 -52.90 -2.25
CA ARG A 210 12.14 -53.81 -1.21
C ARG A 210 10.61 -53.71 -1.06
N PRO A 211 9.82 -54.16 -2.06
CA PRO A 211 8.36 -54.03 -2.04
C PRO A 211 7.67 -54.69 -0.83
N SER A 212 8.29 -55.73 -0.25
CA SER A 212 7.81 -56.41 0.96
C SER A 212 7.78 -55.54 2.21
N ASP A 213 8.54 -54.44 2.20
CA ASP A 213 8.70 -53.57 3.37
C ASP A 213 7.59 -52.51 3.45
N ALA A 214 6.66 -52.48 2.48
CA ALA A 214 5.48 -51.62 2.54
C ALA A 214 4.68 -51.91 3.82
N GLY A 215 4.42 -50.88 4.62
CA GLY A 215 3.77 -50.99 5.93
C GLY A 215 4.72 -51.35 7.09
N ALA A 216 6.03 -51.51 6.85
CA ALA A 216 6.97 -51.78 7.93
C ALA A 216 7.17 -50.55 8.82
N LEU A 217 7.12 -50.76 10.14
CA LEU A 217 7.35 -49.71 11.14
C LEU A 217 8.83 -49.34 11.22
N VAL A 218 9.14 -48.09 10.91
CA VAL A 218 10.50 -47.54 10.88
C VAL A 218 10.74 -46.39 11.85
N GLY A 219 9.72 -45.92 12.56
CA GLY A 219 9.92 -44.80 13.49
C GLY A 219 8.64 -44.24 14.08
N ASN A 220 8.78 -43.09 14.74
CA ASN A 220 7.68 -42.31 15.29
C ASN A 220 7.79 -40.85 14.89
N ILE A 221 6.66 -40.13 14.95
CA ILE A 221 6.57 -38.70 14.68
C ILE A 221 5.78 -38.00 15.79
N SER A 222 6.24 -36.81 16.17
CA SER A 222 5.52 -35.91 17.06
C SER A 222 5.51 -34.50 16.50
N VAL A 223 4.36 -33.82 16.61
CA VAL A 223 4.15 -32.45 16.13
C VAL A 223 3.65 -31.58 17.28
N GLY A 224 4.20 -30.39 17.41
CA GLY A 224 3.64 -29.32 18.24
C GLY A 224 3.52 -28.05 17.40
N ALA A 225 2.31 -27.53 17.24
CA ALA A 225 2.02 -26.37 16.40
C ALA A 225 1.15 -25.36 17.17
N THR A 226 1.62 -24.12 17.29
CA THR A 226 0.79 -23.00 17.73
C THR A 226 -0.16 -22.64 16.59
N MET A 227 -1.42 -22.44 16.93
CA MET A 227 -2.52 -22.25 16.00
C MET A 227 -3.05 -20.81 16.07
N GLN A 228 -3.39 -20.26 14.92
CA GLN A 228 -4.02 -18.94 14.79
C GLN A 228 -5.35 -19.03 14.04
N PRO A 229 -6.39 -18.28 14.46
CA PRO A 229 -7.67 -18.27 13.77
C PRO A 229 -7.59 -17.52 12.44
N VAL A 230 -8.19 -18.12 11.41
CA VAL A 230 -8.42 -17.50 10.10
C VAL A 230 -9.89 -17.19 9.86
N GLU A 231 -10.78 -17.80 10.64
CA GLU A 231 -12.22 -17.57 10.61
C GLU A 231 -12.76 -17.74 12.03
N ILE A 232 -13.57 -16.77 12.48
CA ILE A 232 -14.26 -16.80 13.78
C ILE A 232 -15.74 -16.52 13.53
N ALA A 233 -16.59 -17.50 13.80
CA ALA A 233 -18.04 -17.38 13.73
C ALA A 233 -18.67 -17.45 15.12
N GLN A 234 -19.62 -16.56 15.41
CA GLN A 234 -20.48 -16.63 16.59
C GLN A 234 -21.79 -17.31 16.21
N LEU A 235 -22.10 -18.44 16.83
CA LEU A 235 -23.33 -19.20 16.58
C LEU A 235 -24.40 -18.85 17.62
N ASP A 236 -25.65 -18.76 17.17
CA ASP A 236 -26.80 -18.62 18.05
C ASP A 236 -27.29 -19.98 18.61
N ALA A 237 -28.43 -19.97 19.32
CA ALA A 237 -28.97 -21.19 19.95
C ALA A 237 -29.42 -22.26 18.92
N ASN A 238 -29.68 -21.86 17.68
CA ASN A 238 -30.08 -22.74 16.59
C ASN A 238 -28.89 -23.21 15.74
N GLY A 239 -27.68 -22.70 16.02
CA GLY A 239 -26.48 -22.96 15.23
C GLY A 239 -26.34 -22.03 14.02
N ASP A 240 -27.16 -20.98 13.92
CA ASP A 240 -27.06 -19.99 12.84
C ASP A 240 -25.93 -18.99 13.13
N VAL A 241 -25.24 -18.55 12.08
CA VAL A 241 -24.16 -17.57 12.17
C VAL A 241 -24.74 -16.19 12.48
N LYS A 242 -24.39 -15.63 13.63
CA LYS A 242 -24.75 -14.27 14.06
C LYS A 242 -23.75 -13.22 13.58
N SER A 243 -22.47 -13.59 13.50
CA SER A 243 -21.39 -12.73 13.02
C SER A 243 -20.17 -13.57 12.63
N GLU A 244 -19.42 -13.11 11.64
CA GLU A 244 -18.16 -13.69 11.18
C GLU A 244 -17.05 -12.64 11.14
N THR A 245 -15.84 -13.05 11.53
CA THR A 245 -14.63 -12.23 11.45
C THR A 245 -13.50 -13.06 10.83
N LEU A 246 -12.71 -12.44 9.94
CA LEU A 246 -11.49 -13.01 9.37
C LEU A 246 -10.28 -12.29 10.01
N PRO A 247 -9.62 -12.88 11.03
CA PRO A 247 -8.44 -12.28 11.63
C PRO A 247 -7.26 -12.31 10.66
N ALA A 248 -6.41 -11.28 10.69
CA ALA A 248 -5.18 -11.31 9.91
C ALA A 248 -4.16 -12.31 10.48
N LEU A 249 -3.37 -12.86 9.56
CA LEU A 249 -2.33 -13.83 9.84
C LEU A 249 -1.10 -13.17 10.47
N ASN A 250 -0.51 -13.80 11.47
CA ASN A 250 0.79 -13.39 11.99
C ASN A 250 1.88 -13.69 10.94
N ARG A 251 2.45 -12.64 10.37
CA ARG A 251 3.54 -12.70 9.39
C ARG A 251 4.66 -11.74 9.81
N PRO A 252 5.63 -12.17 10.63
CA PRO A 252 6.76 -11.33 10.97
C PRO A 252 7.56 -10.97 9.70
N GLY A 253 7.82 -9.67 9.50
CA GLY A 253 8.64 -9.16 8.39
C GLY A 253 7.92 -8.89 7.07
N VAL A 254 6.64 -8.51 7.09
CA VAL A 254 5.95 -7.93 5.93
C VAL A 254 6.24 -6.42 5.80
N GLY A 255 5.59 -5.73 4.86
CA GLY A 255 6.01 -4.39 4.46
C GLY A 255 7.15 -4.44 3.44
N THR A 256 7.35 -3.34 2.72
CA THR A 256 8.30 -3.25 1.60
C THR A 256 9.29 -2.09 1.75
N VAL A 257 9.05 -1.20 2.71
CA VAL A 257 9.86 -0.01 2.96
C VAL A 257 10.46 -0.06 4.37
N PRO A 258 11.77 0.18 4.55
CA PRO A 258 12.37 0.25 5.87
C PRO A 258 11.69 1.31 6.76
N GLY A 259 11.40 0.97 8.01
CA GLY A 259 10.78 1.89 8.97
C GLY A 259 9.25 1.84 8.98
N PRO A 260 8.60 2.76 9.68
CA PRO A 260 7.15 3.01 9.57
C PRO A 260 6.86 3.79 8.28
N ASP A 261 5.79 3.47 7.53
CA ASP A 261 5.44 4.19 6.29
C ASP A 261 3.90 4.15 6.07
N VAL A 262 3.19 5.13 6.60
CA VAL A 262 1.72 5.22 6.56
C VAL A 262 1.28 6.06 5.37
N ILE A 263 0.85 5.35 4.32
CA ILE A 263 0.20 5.97 3.17
C ILE A 263 -1.32 5.85 3.27
N ILE A 264 -2.02 6.61 2.45
CA ILE A 264 -3.45 6.36 2.19
C ILE A 264 -3.58 5.36 1.05
N GLY A 265 -4.06 4.16 1.38
CA GLY A 265 -4.32 3.09 0.43
C GLY A 265 -5.58 3.31 -0.40
N ASP A 266 -6.64 3.83 0.20
CA ASP A 266 -7.85 4.21 -0.52
C ASP A 266 -8.61 5.35 0.16
N LEU A 267 -9.26 6.19 -0.64
CA LEU A 267 -10.24 7.16 -0.19
C LEU A 267 -11.63 6.57 -0.44
N ILE A 268 -12.19 5.98 0.61
CA ILE A 268 -13.32 5.05 0.54
C ILE A 268 -14.70 5.74 0.48
N GLY A 269 -14.79 7.07 0.63
CA GLY A 269 -16.03 7.80 0.36
C GLY A 269 -16.08 9.23 0.88
N LEU A 270 -16.56 10.17 0.05
CA LEU A 270 -16.83 11.56 0.42
C LEU A 270 -18.32 11.73 0.71
N GLN A 271 -18.69 12.33 1.84
CA GLN A 271 -20.08 12.42 2.29
C GLN A 271 -20.39 13.76 2.95
N GLN A 272 -21.63 14.25 2.72
CA GLN A 272 -22.27 15.24 3.56
C GLN A 272 -23.07 14.51 4.65
N LEU A 273 -22.49 14.36 5.85
CA LEU A 273 -23.06 13.53 6.92
C LEU A 273 -24.35 14.09 7.53
N THR A 274 -24.55 15.40 7.45
CA THR A 274 -25.70 16.09 8.03
C THR A 274 -26.36 16.99 7.00
N ASN A 275 -27.67 16.86 6.83
CA ASN A 275 -28.47 17.77 6.02
C ASN A 275 -28.55 19.11 6.73
N GLY A 276 -28.21 20.19 6.04
CA GLY A 276 -28.13 21.53 6.61
C GLY A 276 -26.96 22.31 6.03
N ALA A 277 -27.17 23.61 5.84
CA ALA A 277 -26.12 24.56 5.54
C ALA A 277 -26.15 25.67 6.59
N VAL A 278 -24.98 26.10 7.04
CA VAL A 278 -24.81 27.19 8.01
C VAL A 278 -24.03 28.29 7.30
N ASN A 279 -24.60 29.50 7.25
CA ASN A 279 -24.01 30.65 6.55
C ASN A 279 -23.60 30.33 5.10
N GLY A 280 -24.45 29.59 4.38
CA GLY A 280 -24.21 29.21 2.98
C GLY A 280 -23.22 28.06 2.77
N ARG A 281 -22.80 27.37 3.85
CA ARG A 281 -21.77 26.32 3.79
C ARG A 281 -22.27 24.99 4.28
N VAL A 282 -21.72 23.91 3.74
CA VAL A 282 -21.96 22.53 4.19
C VAL A 282 -20.70 21.96 4.86
N GLY A 283 -20.90 20.95 5.71
CA GLY A 283 -19.81 20.17 6.32
C GLY A 283 -19.67 18.81 5.63
N LEU A 284 -18.51 18.55 5.03
CA LEU A 284 -18.20 17.27 4.39
C LEU A 284 -17.18 16.47 5.20
N SER A 285 -17.16 15.15 5.00
CA SER A 285 -16.10 14.28 5.52
C SER A 285 -15.73 13.19 4.52
N LEU A 286 -14.48 12.74 4.60
CA LEU A 286 -13.87 11.76 3.74
C LEU A 286 -13.50 10.51 4.54
N GLY A 287 -13.84 9.33 4.04
CA GLY A 287 -13.35 8.06 4.55
C GLY A 287 -11.96 7.76 4.01
N THR A 288 -11.11 7.17 4.85
CA THR A 288 -9.71 6.81 4.55
C THR A 288 -9.47 5.34 4.87
N ASP A 289 -8.62 4.68 4.10
CA ASP A 289 -8.00 3.40 4.45
C ASP A 289 -6.48 3.61 4.47
N ALA A 290 -5.91 3.72 5.67
CA ALA A 290 -4.48 3.87 5.88
C ALA A 290 -3.77 2.54 5.69
N CYS A 291 -2.56 2.55 5.16
CA CYS A 291 -1.75 1.35 5.01
C CYS A 291 -0.34 1.63 5.49
N ASN A 292 0.17 0.79 6.38
CA ASN A 292 1.58 0.81 6.74
C ASN A 292 2.37 -0.02 5.73
N GLN A 293 2.95 0.64 4.72
CA GLN A 293 3.87 0.03 3.77
C GLN A 293 5.22 -0.35 4.41
N GLY A 294 5.46 0.16 5.61
CA GLY A 294 6.68 0.02 6.38
C GLY A 294 6.87 -1.36 6.99
N THR A 295 8.11 -1.71 7.29
CA THR A 295 8.49 -2.94 8.01
C THR A 295 8.37 -2.81 9.53
N ILE A 296 8.04 -1.62 10.05
CA ILE A 296 7.91 -1.33 11.50
C ILE A 296 6.47 -0.93 11.82
N ASP A 297 5.91 -1.49 12.90
CA ASP A 297 4.58 -1.15 13.40
C ASP A 297 4.51 0.34 13.82
N VAL A 298 3.33 0.94 13.68
CA VAL A 298 3.10 2.36 14.00
C VAL A 298 2.15 2.47 15.17
N ASP A 299 2.47 3.33 16.13
CA ASP A 299 1.63 3.56 17.30
C ASP A 299 0.30 4.24 16.90
N TRP A 300 -0.79 3.75 17.50
CA TRP A 300 -2.16 4.11 17.18
C TRP A 300 -2.99 4.31 18.46
N PHE A 301 -2.33 4.80 19.51
CA PHE A 301 -2.95 4.96 20.83
C PHE A 301 -4.09 5.98 20.79
N ALA A 302 -5.13 5.74 21.58
CA ALA A 302 -6.19 6.72 21.75
C ALA A 302 -5.73 7.91 22.61
N LEU A 303 -6.31 9.08 22.34
CA LEU A 303 -6.23 10.22 23.26
C LEU A 303 -6.63 9.78 24.68
N PRO A 304 -5.96 10.30 25.74
CA PRO A 304 -5.09 11.48 25.73
C PRO A 304 -3.62 11.20 25.39
N ASN A 305 -3.24 9.99 24.94
CA ASN A 305 -1.91 9.79 24.38
C ASN A 305 -1.76 10.64 23.10
N SER A 306 -0.57 11.15 22.81
CA SER A 306 -0.26 11.94 21.62
C SER A 306 0.47 11.15 20.53
N ASP A 307 0.74 9.87 20.77
CA ASP A 307 1.50 9.02 19.85
C ASP A 307 0.56 8.22 18.94
N HIS A 308 0.03 8.94 17.95
CA HIS A 308 -0.83 8.42 16.89
C HIS A 308 -0.95 9.43 15.73
N PRO A 309 -1.37 9.00 14.53
CA PRO A 309 -1.55 9.92 13.41
C PRO A 309 -2.66 10.96 13.54
N PHE A 310 -2.44 12.13 12.95
CA PHE A 310 -3.43 13.18 12.74
C PHE A 310 -3.80 13.30 11.26
N ILE A 311 -5.10 13.36 10.95
CA ILE A 311 -5.62 13.15 9.60
C ILE A 311 -6.46 14.35 9.13
N PRO A 312 -5.85 15.38 8.48
CA PRO A 312 -6.59 16.44 7.82
C PRO A 312 -7.26 15.97 6.51
N GLN A 313 -8.33 16.66 6.10
CA GLN A 313 -9.09 16.38 4.88
C GLN A 313 -9.38 17.65 4.11
N ASN A 314 -9.35 17.57 2.78
CA ASN A 314 -9.52 18.70 1.87
C ASN A 314 -10.38 18.35 0.66
N LEU A 315 -11.05 19.36 0.10
CA LEU A 315 -11.77 19.27 -1.19
C LEU A 315 -11.26 20.34 -2.15
N TYR A 316 -11.10 19.95 -3.42
CA TYR A 316 -10.62 20.79 -4.51
C TYR A 316 -11.58 20.76 -5.70
N ARG A 317 -11.51 21.81 -6.52
CA ARG A 317 -12.20 21.93 -7.81
C ARG A 317 -11.20 22.31 -8.89
N MET A 318 -11.28 21.61 -10.01
CA MET A 318 -10.65 21.99 -11.27
C MET A 318 -11.72 22.54 -12.21
N SER A 319 -11.51 23.74 -12.76
CA SER A 319 -12.52 24.45 -13.56
C SER A 319 -11.93 25.51 -14.49
N GLY A 320 -12.76 26.09 -15.36
CA GLY A 320 -12.42 27.27 -16.16
C GLY A 320 -11.61 26.95 -17.43
N GLY A 321 -11.57 27.93 -18.34
CA GLY A 321 -11.04 27.72 -19.69
C GLY A 321 -11.98 26.86 -20.55
N THR A 322 -11.52 26.46 -21.74
CA THR A 322 -12.34 25.69 -22.69
C THR A 322 -12.50 24.21 -22.31
N ASP A 323 -11.63 23.69 -21.45
CA ASP A 323 -11.57 22.28 -21.06
C ASP A 323 -11.72 22.05 -19.54
N ASN A 324 -12.07 23.07 -18.78
CA ASN A 324 -12.20 23.03 -17.31
C ASN A 324 -10.91 22.67 -16.56
N THR A 325 -9.74 22.99 -17.14
CA THR A 325 -8.43 22.73 -16.51
C THR A 325 -7.65 24.00 -16.18
N GLN A 326 -8.21 25.20 -16.41
CA GLN A 326 -7.48 26.45 -16.22
C GLN A 326 -7.06 26.66 -14.76
N THR A 327 -7.98 26.44 -13.82
CA THR A 327 -7.76 26.66 -12.38
C THR A 327 -7.89 25.34 -11.60
N PHE A 328 -7.10 25.21 -10.54
CA PHE A 328 -7.20 24.13 -9.55
C PHE A 328 -7.18 24.77 -8.15
N GLU A 329 -8.32 24.77 -7.47
CA GLU A 329 -8.56 25.56 -6.26
C GLU A 329 -8.97 24.65 -5.11
N GLN A 330 -8.43 24.87 -3.91
CA GLN A 330 -8.94 24.23 -2.70
C GLN A 330 -10.21 24.96 -2.25
N LEU A 331 -11.31 24.23 -2.16
CA LEU A 331 -12.61 24.76 -1.76
C LEU A 331 -12.80 24.72 -0.25
N GLY A 332 -12.27 23.69 0.41
CA GLY A 332 -12.51 23.47 1.83
C GLY A 332 -11.46 22.62 2.52
N GLN A 333 -11.45 22.76 3.84
CA GLN A 333 -10.55 22.07 4.76
C GLN A 333 -11.30 21.71 6.05
N SER A 334 -10.97 20.57 6.64
CA SER A 334 -11.46 20.15 7.96
C SER A 334 -10.46 20.43 9.07
N TRP A 335 -10.93 20.43 10.32
CA TRP A 335 -10.11 19.95 11.45
C TRP A 335 -9.68 18.50 11.21
N GLY A 336 -8.70 17.97 11.95
CA GLY A 336 -8.17 16.63 11.67
C GLY A 336 -8.69 15.56 12.62
N LYS A 337 -8.81 14.33 12.12
CA LYS A 337 -9.11 13.16 12.96
C LYS A 337 -7.85 12.72 13.68
N HIS A 338 -7.99 12.42 14.98
CA HIS A 338 -7.00 11.68 15.75
C HIS A 338 -7.25 10.19 15.60
N ALA A 339 -6.27 9.42 15.12
CA ALA A 339 -6.30 7.96 15.20
C ALA A 339 -6.52 7.48 16.65
N PHE A 340 -7.10 6.28 16.83
CA PHE A 340 -7.42 5.78 18.18
C PHE A 340 -7.45 4.25 18.31
N THR A 341 -7.69 3.54 17.21
CA THR A 341 -7.50 2.09 17.13
C THR A 341 -7.35 1.67 15.67
N ALA A 342 -6.39 0.79 15.37
CA ALA A 342 -6.16 0.30 14.03
C ALA A 342 -6.80 -1.08 13.82
N ALA A 343 -7.44 -1.28 12.68
CA ALA A 343 -7.68 -2.62 12.17
C ALA A 343 -6.36 -3.30 11.73
N SER A 344 -6.43 -4.60 11.46
CA SER A 344 -5.33 -5.38 10.89
C SER A 344 -5.71 -5.96 9.53
N SER A 345 -6.25 -5.12 8.64
CA SER A 345 -6.63 -5.56 7.28
C SER A 345 -5.42 -5.61 6.35
N ASN A 346 -5.57 -6.15 5.14
CA ASN A 346 -4.53 -6.15 4.11
C ASN A 346 -5.03 -5.50 2.81
N THR A 347 -5.78 -4.39 2.89
CA THR A 347 -6.39 -3.76 1.71
C THR A 347 -5.34 -3.34 0.68
N CYS A 348 -4.17 -2.91 1.13
CA CYS A 348 -3.07 -2.52 0.24
C CYS A 348 -2.26 -3.68 -0.34
N GLY A 349 -2.43 -4.91 0.15
CA GLY A 349 -1.73 -6.08 -0.36
C GLY A 349 -0.24 -6.16 0.04
N PHE A 350 0.18 -5.47 1.11
CA PHE A 350 1.57 -5.47 1.60
C PHE A 350 1.91 -6.67 2.48
N GLY A 351 0.90 -7.49 2.82
CA GLY A 351 1.08 -8.80 3.44
C GLY A 351 0.51 -8.91 4.85
N CYS A 352 0.34 -7.79 5.55
CA CYS A 352 -0.13 -7.62 6.93
C CYS A 352 0.41 -8.62 7.97
N ASN A 353 1.10 -8.12 8.99
CA ASN A 353 1.64 -8.94 10.07
C ASN A 353 0.61 -9.35 11.12
N GLY A 354 -0.65 -8.94 10.98
CA GLY A 354 -1.73 -9.25 11.91
C GLY A 354 -1.83 -8.35 13.14
N VAL A 355 -0.89 -7.41 13.33
CA VAL A 355 -0.92 -6.45 14.44
C VAL A 355 -1.98 -5.38 14.19
N GLY A 356 -2.78 -5.11 15.24
CA GLY A 356 -3.88 -4.15 15.24
C GLY A 356 -4.16 -3.66 16.67
N GLY A 357 -5.25 -2.92 16.88
CA GLY A 357 -5.62 -2.38 18.17
C GLY A 357 -4.89 -1.07 18.44
N SER A 358 -3.89 -1.07 19.32
CA SER A 358 -3.10 0.12 19.67
C SER A 358 -1.95 0.42 18.70
N HIS A 359 -1.78 -0.40 17.66
CA HIS A 359 -0.76 -0.22 16.63
C HIS A 359 -1.35 -0.54 15.26
N LEU A 360 -0.95 0.19 14.23
CA LEU A 360 -1.12 -0.25 12.84
C LEU A 360 0.08 -1.12 12.45
N GLY A 361 -0.20 -2.42 12.30
CA GLY A 361 0.82 -3.41 11.97
C GLY A 361 1.52 -3.15 10.65
N SER A 362 2.78 -3.57 10.55
CA SER A 362 3.54 -3.61 9.32
C SER A 362 2.77 -4.36 8.23
N GLY A 363 2.70 -3.76 7.05
CA GLY A 363 1.94 -4.26 5.91
C GLY A 363 0.42 -4.28 6.09
N CYS A 364 -0.11 -3.83 7.24
CA CYS A 364 -1.55 -3.84 7.52
C CYS A 364 -2.21 -2.53 7.12
N SER A 365 -3.54 -2.55 7.12
CA SER A 365 -4.38 -1.40 6.80
C SER A 365 -5.52 -1.18 7.80
N ASP A 366 -5.93 0.08 7.94
CA ASP A 366 -6.96 0.57 8.85
C ASP A 366 -7.93 1.51 8.13
N ALA A 367 -9.21 1.10 8.09
CA ALA A 367 -10.25 1.85 7.39
C ALA A 367 -11.14 2.63 8.38
N TYR A 368 -11.13 3.95 8.24
CA TYR A 368 -12.09 4.85 8.88
C TYR A 368 -13.09 5.39 7.85
N GLY A 369 -14.36 5.02 8.02
CA GLY A 369 -15.44 5.60 7.23
C GLY A 369 -15.59 7.11 7.48
N ALA A 370 -16.21 7.82 6.52
CA ALA A 370 -16.45 9.26 6.61
C ALA A 370 -17.16 9.68 7.91
N GLY A 371 -18.08 8.85 8.43
CA GLY A 371 -18.73 9.11 9.71
C GLY A 371 -17.77 9.19 10.91
N LEU A 372 -16.78 8.31 10.96
CA LEU A 372 -15.76 8.30 12.03
C LEU A 372 -14.79 9.46 11.88
N ASN A 373 -14.32 9.71 10.65
CA ASN A 373 -13.41 10.79 10.35
C ASN A 373 -14.04 12.19 10.52
N GLY A 374 -15.35 12.30 10.29
CA GLY A 374 -16.12 13.53 10.45
C GLY A 374 -16.86 13.64 11.78
N SER A 375 -16.54 12.78 12.75
CA SER A 375 -17.15 12.81 14.08
C SER A 375 -16.69 14.06 14.83
N GLN A 376 -17.62 14.99 15.05
CA GLN A 376 -17.32 16.32 15.57
C GLN A 376 -16.81 16.31 17.02
N THR A 377 -16.97 15.20 17.74
CA THR A 377 -16.44 15.01 19.10
C THR A 377 -15.03 14.39 19.13
N GLY A 378 -14.55 13.88 17.99
CA GLY A 378 -13.28 13.17 17.87
C GLY A 378 -12.24 13.85 16.98
N ILE A 379 -12.56 15.03 16.43
CA ILE A 379 -11.67 15.79 15.54
C ILE A 379 -11.08 17.01 16.25
N GLY A 380 -9.77 17.20 16.09
CA GLY A 380 -9.00 18.26 16.73
C GLY A 380 -8.56 19.34 15.76
N SER A 381 -8.34 20.54 16.29
CA SER A 381 -7.89 21.67 15.46
C SER A 381 -6.49 21.43 14.89
N ARG A 382 -6.29 21.81 13.63
CA ARG A 382 -4.96 21.81 12.97
C ARG A 382 -3.94 22.65 13.74
N ALA A 383 -4.37 23.68 14.47
CA ALA A 383 -3.48 24.59 15.19
C ALA A 383 -2.67 23.93 16.32
N TRP A 384 -3.11 22.76 16.80
CA TRP A 384 -2.42 22.01 17.85
C TRP A 384 -1.24 21.17 17.34
N VAL A 385 -1.17 20.95 16.03
CA VAL A 385 -0.26 19.98 15.42
C VAL A 385 0.91 20.70 14.79
N ASN A 386 2.12 20.27 15.14
CA ASN A 386 3.29 20.57 14.33
C ASN A 386 3.28 19.59 13.13
N PRO A 387 3.11 20.07 11.89
CA PRO A 387 2.89 19.20 10.74
C PRO A 387 4.13 18.43 10.28
N PHE A 388 5.33 18.93 10.60
CA PHE A 388 6.57 18.26 10.22
C PHE A 388 6.91 17.12 11.20
N THR A 389 6.66 17.32 12.49
CA THR A 389 7.01 16.35 13.54
C THR A 389 5.85 15.45 13.97
N GLY A 390 4.62 15.83 13.65
CA GLY A 390 3.39 15.19 14.13
C GLY A 390 3.09 15.42 15.61
N VAL A 391 3.87 16.22 16.34
CA VAL A 391 3.66 16.46 17.77
C VAL A 391 2.43 17.34 18.01
N PHE A 392 1.60 16.94 18.99
CA PHE A 392 0.46 17.71 19.51
C PHE A 392 0.20 17.40 21.00
N PRO A 393 -0.48 18.29 21.76
CA PRO A 393 -0.81 18.04 23.17
C PRO A 393 -2.03 17.11 23.32
N GLY A 394 -1.78 15.83 23.60
CA GLY A 394 -2.83 14.79 23.62
C GLY A 394 -4.01 15.04 24.58
N SER A 395 -3.83 15.70 25.73
CA SER A 395 -4.94 15.96 26.66
C SER A 395 -5.90 17.08 26.23
N THR A 396 -5.51 17.94 25.28
CA THR A 396 -6.29 19.12 24.87
C THR A 396 -6.59 19.17 23.38
N ALA A 397 -5.96 18.35 22.55
CA ALA A 397 -6.01 18.46 21.09
C ALA A 397 -7.42 18.31 20.48
N ASN A 398 -8.34 17.59 21.13
CA ASN A 398 -9.76 17.47 20.74
C ASN A 398 -10.74 18.04 21.79
N ASN A 399 -10.31 19.03 22.58
CA ASN A 399 -11.18 19.63 23.59
C ASN A 399 -12.32 20.43 22.93
N HIS A 400 -13.57 19.96 23.09
CA HIS A 400 -14.77 20.65 22.60
C HIS A 400 -15.59 21.32 23.71
N ASN A 401 -15.04 21.47 24.91
CA ASN A 401 -15.71 22.20 25.98
C ASN A 401 -15.79 23.69 25.63
N GLY A 402 -16.94 24.31 25.91
CA GLY A 402 -17.14 25.75 25.71
C GLY A 402 -17.80 26.13 24.38
N HIS A 403 -18.19 25.17 23.54
CA HIS A 403 -19.03 25.42 22.37
C HIS A 403 -19.97 24.26 22.03
N SER A 404 -20.86 24.48 21.07
CA SER A 404 -21.81 23.49 20.57
C SER A 404 -21.58 23.27 19.08
N HIS A 405 -21.82 22.05 18.61
CA HIS A 405 -21.67 21.70 17.20
C HIS A 405 -22.97 21.95 16.42
N ASP A 406 -22.82 22.39 15.17
CA ASP A 406 -23.86 22.47 14.15
C ASP A 406 -23.56 21.49 13.00
N ALA A 407 -24.30 21.56 11.88
CA ALA A 407 -24.12 20.66 10.73
C ALA A 407 -22.72 20.72 10.09
N THR A 408 -21.96 21.79 10.34
CA THR A 408 -20.71 22.13 9.66
C THR A 408 -19.49 22.09 10.57
N SER A 409 -19.65 22.24 11.89
CA SER A 409 -18.54 22.48 12.81
C SER A 409 -17.42 21.46 12.62
N HIS A 410 -16.19 21.96 12.45
CA HIS A 410 -14.94 21.18 12.36
C HIS A 410 -14.79 20.28 11.13
N ARG A 411 -15.86 19.98 10.39
CA ARG A 411 -15.83 19.21 9.14
C ARG A 411 -15.24 20.02 7.98
N MET A 412 -15.07 19.43 6.80
CA MET A 412 -14.64 20.20 5.62
C MET A 412 -15.71 21.25 5.28
N LEU A 413 -15.39 22.52 5.56
CA LEU A 413 -16.29 23.64 5.27
C LEU A 413 -16.20 24.00 3.79
N VAL A 414 -17.32 23.89 3.06
CA VAL A 414 -17.40 24.18 1.63
C VAL A 414 -18.62 25.06 1.35
N ASP A 415 -18.45 26.09 0.52
CA ASP A 415 -19.56 26.94 0.08
C ASP A 415 -20.50 26.14 -0.84
N VAL A 416 -21.82 26.28 -0.62
CA VAL A 416 -22.84 25.61 -1.44
C VAL A 416 -22.71 25.99 -2.91
N ASN A 417 -22.30 27.22 -3.22
CA ASN A 417 -22.15 27.66 -4.60
C ASN A 417 -20.94 27.03 -5.30
N ASP A 418 -19.92 26.59 -4.57
CA ASP A 418 -18.79 25.88 -5.17
C ASP A 418 -19.13 24.45 -5.57
N LEU A 419 -20.17 23.87 -4.97
CA LEU A 419 -20.69 22.53 -5.27
C LEU A 419 -21.89 22.55 -6.23
N ASN A 420 -22.52 23.70 -6.42
CA ASN A 420 -23.69 23.85 -7.29
C ASN A 420 -23.31 23.56 -8.74
N THR A 421 -23.81 22.45 -9.30
CA THR A 421 -23.46 21.99 -10.65
C THR A 421 -23.97 22.90 -11.76
N SER A 422 -24.97 23.75 -11.50
CA SER A 422 -25.44 24.75 -12.48
C SER A 422 -24.49 25.95 -12.57
N LEU A 423 -23.79 26.28 -11.48
CA LEU A 423 -22.79 27.36 -11.41
C LEU A 423 -21.40 26.88 -11.86
N ASN A 424 -21.10 25.60 -11.69
CA ASN A 424 -19.78 24.99 -11.95
C ASN A 424 -19.86 23.94 -13.06
N GLN A 425 -20.43 24.31 -14.21
CA GLN A 425 -20.65 23.37 -15.30
C GLN A 425 -19.32 22.80 -15.83
N GLY A 426 -19.22 21.46 -15.84
CA GLY A 426 -18.03 20.75 -16.30
C GLY A 426 -16.84 20.76 -15.31
N ALA A 427 -17.01 21.32 -14.11
CA ALA A 427 -15.99 21.27 -13.08
C ALA A 427 -15.75 19.82 -12.60
N THR A 428 -14.50 19.54 -12.24
CA THR A 428 -14.09 18.24 -11.70
C THR A 428 -13.65 18.41 -10.25
N TYR A 429 -14.06 17.51 -9.36
CA TYR A 429 -13.79 17.61 -7.92
C TYR A 429 -12.82 16.53 -7.46
N PHE A 430 -11.98 16.87 -6.49
CA PHE A 430 -10.98 15.98 -5.92
C PHE A 430 -11.01 16.08 -4.41
N ALA A 431 -11.07 14.96 -3.71
CA ALA A 431 -10.90 14.92 -2.26
C ALA A 431 -9.51 14.38 -1.93
N GLU A 432 -8.91 14.94 -0.88
CA GLU A 432 -7.59 14.58 -0.37
C GLU A 432 -7.68 14.33 1.14
N ALA A 433 -6.88 13.39 1.62
CA ALA A 433 -6.47 13.34 3.01
C ALA A 433 -4.96 13.18 3.09
N GLU A 434 -4.42 13.38 4.27
CA GLU A 434 -3.01 13.18 4.60
C GLU A 434 -2.93 12.53 6.00
N TYR A 435 -1.93 11.69 6.25
CA TYR A 435 -1.60 11.19 7.59
C TYR A 435 -0.33 11.86 8.07
N ILE A 436 -0.42 12.65 9.14
CA ILE A 436 0.76 13.19 9.82
C ILE A 436 1.16 12.21 10.92
N VAL A 437 2.33 11.58 10.80
CA VAL A 437 2.74 10.44 11.65
C VAL A 437 4.03 10.73 12.43
N PRO A 438 3.98 10.84 13.78
CA PRO A 438 5.17 11.10 14.61
C PRO A 438 6.31 10.09 14.42
N HIS A 439 5.97 8.81 14.26
CA HIS A 439 6.92 7.71 14.07
C HIS A 439 7.78 7.88 12.80
N GLU A 440 7.23 8.40 11.71
CA GLU A 440 7.99 8.61 10.47
C GLU A 440 8.97 9.76 10.60
N TYR A 441 8.56 10.86 11.25
CA TYR A 441 9.49 11.94 11.60
C TYR A 441 10.66 11.39 12.43
N ALA A 442 10.38 10.68 13.51
CA ALA A 442 11.41 10.08 14.36
C ALA A 442 12.33 9.13 13.56
N TRP A 443 11.76 8.34 12.65
CA TRP A 443 12.51 7.46 11.78
C TRP A 443 13.42 8.22 10.82
N CYS A 444 12.93 9.25 10.13
CA CYS A 444 13.71 10.08 9.23
C CYS A 444 14.90 10.75 9.94
N GLN A 445 14.71 11.20 11.18
CA GLN A 445 15.79 11.81 11.98
C GLN A 445 16.89 10.78 12.33
N ALA A 446 16.49 9.54 12.67
CA ALA A 446 17.44 8.47 12.97
C ALA A 446 18.05 7.82 11.71
N HIS A 447 17.35 7.89 10.57
CA HIS A 447 17.71 7.25 9.30
C HIS A 447 17.50 8.20 8.10
N PRO A 448 18.31 9.26 7.93
CA PRO A 448 18.10 10.27 6.88
C PRO A 448 18.02 9.74 5.45
N GLY A 449 18.63 8.58 5.16
CA GLY A 449 18.57 7.92 3.85
C GLY A 449 17.34 7.02 3.62
N GLN A 450 16.43 6.91 4.59
CA GLN A 450 15.24 6.05 4.56
C GLN A 450 13.98 6.85 4.91
N CYS A 451 13.98 8.15 4.59
CA CYS A 451 12.85 9.01 4.94
C CYS A 451 11.66 8.81 4.00
N ASN A 452 10.49 8.61 4.60
CA ASN A 452 9.24 8.32 3.90
C ASN A 452 8.08 9.25 4.29
N MET A 453 8.25 10.20 5.22
CA MET A 453 7.20 11.11 5.71
C MET A 453 6.58 12.09 4.70
N TYR A 454 6.91 11.98 3.41
CA TYR A 454 6.48 12.91 2.36
C TYR A 454 5.48 12.29 1.36
N ASN A 455 5.16 11.00 1.52
CA ASN A 455 4.29 10.23 0.63
C ASN A 455 2.89 9.99 1.24
N ASN A 456 2.53 10.73 2.30
CA ASN A 456 1.37 10.44 3.15
C ASN A 456 0.06 11.06 2.66
N ALA A 457 0.12 11.93 1.65
CA ALA A 457 -1.06 12.51 1.01
C ALA A 457 -1.54 11.62 -0.13
N SER A 458 -2.85 11.55 -0.34
CA SER A 458 -3.45 10.89 -1.51
C SER A 458 -4.73 11.58 -1.89
N TYR A 459 -5.07 11.53 -3.17
CA TYR A 459 -6.30 12.14 -3.67
C TYR A 459 -7.12 11.17 -4.51
N ARG A 460 -8.41 11.49 -4.64
CA ARG A 460 -9.35 10.78 -5.51
C ARG A 460 -10.30 11.77 -6.14
N ARG A 461 -10.61 11.54 -7.40
CA ARG A 461 -11.59 12.33 -8.14
C ARG A 461 -13.02 11.87 -7.80
N TYR A 462 -13.95 12.82 -7.73
CA TYR A 462 -15.36 12.61 -7.47
C TYR A 462 -16.24 13.33 -8.50
N THR A 463 -17.38 12.73 -8.80
CA THR A 463 -18.50 13.41 -9.46
C THR A 463 -19.41 13.98 -8.38
N VAL A 464 -19.73 15.27 -8.50
CA VAL A 464 -20.69 15.96 -7.63
C VAL A 464 -22.02 16.06 -8.34
N THR A 465 -23.10 15.75 -7.64
CA THR A 465 -24.46 16.00 -8.12
C THR A 465 -25.24 16.81 -7.10
N GLY A 466 -25.92 17.85 -7.58
CA GLY A 466 -26.78 18.71 -6.78
C GLY A 466 -26.64 20.18 -7.18
N ILE A 467 -27.74 20.90 -7.17
CA ILE A 467 -27.78 22.38 -7.32
C ILE A 467 -28.01 23.07 -5.97
N THR A 468 -28.45 22.31 -4.98
CA THR A 468 -28.63 22.67 -3.58
C THR A 468 -28.24 21.47 -2.74
N GLN A 469 -27.99 21.69 -1.45
CA GLN A 469 -27.73 20.61 -0.50
C GLN A 469 -29.00 19.79 -0.16
N PRO A 470 -28.87 18.48 0.17
CA PRO A 470 -27.61 17.74 0.29
C PRO A 470 -26.98 17.41 -1.06
N PHE A 471 -25.65 17.52 -1.13
CA PHE A 471 -24.87 17.11 -2.29
C PHE A 471 -24.52 15.64 -2.21
N THR A 472 -24.48 14.98 -3.37
CA THR A 472 -24.02 13.58 -3.47
C THR A 472 -22.70 13.53 -4.22
N PHE A 473 -21.83 12.62 -3.77
CA PHE A 473 -20.48 12.45 -4.28
C PHE A 473 -20.28 11.00 -4.69
N THR A 474 -19.94 10.76 -5.96
CA THR A 474 -19.64 9.43 -6.47
C THR A 474 -18.18 9.34 -6.85
N GLN A 475 -17.48 8.32 -6.37
CA GLN A 475 -16.07 8.08 -6.71
C GLN A 475 -15.90 7.97 -8.23
N ALA A 476 -14.93 8.70 -8.79
CA ALA A 476 -14.65 8.74 -10.22
C ALA A 476 -13.18 8.38 -10.50
N GLY A 477 -12.90 7.12 -10.75
CA GLY A 477 -11.53 6.58 -10.86
C GLY A 477 -11.01 6.03 -9.53
N SER A 478 -9.80 5.47 -9.54
CA SER A 478 -9.11 4.96 -8.36
C SER A 478 -8.46 6.08 -7.56
N THR A 479 -8.15 5.83 -6.28
CA THR A 479 -7.27 6.70 -5.49
C THR A 479 -5.88 6.75 -6.12
N VAL A 480 -5.34 7.96 -6.27
CA VAL A 480 -3.93 8.19 -6.61
C VAL A 480 -3.19 8.27 -5.28
N ARG A 481 -2.49 7.17 -4.97
CA ARG A 481 -1.76 7.00 -3.71
C ARG A 481 -0.49 7.84 -3.71
N ALA A 482 -0.09 8.27 -2.51
CA ALA A 482 1.19 8.91 -2.24
C ALA A 482 1.49 10.18 -3.08
N GLN A 483 0.44 10.91 -3.47
CA GLN A 483 0.53 12.18 -4.19
C GLN A 483 -0.54 13.15 -3.67
N PRO A 484 -0.21 14.42 -3.43
CA PRO A 484 -1.21 15.43 -3.11
C PRO A 484 -2.06 15.82 -4.33
N ALA A 485 -3.25 16.35 -4.08
CA ALA A 485 -4.26 16.66 -5.09
C ALA A 485 -3.81 17.70 -6.11
N ILE A 486 -2.88 18.59 -5.77
CA ILE A 486 -2.29 19.55 -6.72
C ILE A 486 -1.66 18.85 -7.93
N MET A 487 -1.21 17.60 -7.79
CA MET A 487 -0.68 16.79 -8.90
C MET A 487 -1.73 16.39 -9.93
N ALA A 488 -3.03 16.55 -9.61
CA ALA A 488 -4.12 16.35 -10.55
C ALA A 488 -4.30 17.51 -11.54
N TRP A 489 -3.66 18.66 -11.31
CA TRP A 489 -3.85 19.87 -12.10
C TRP A 489 -3.30 19.71 -13.52
N THR A 490 -4.20 19.30 -14.42
CA THR A 490 -3.83 18.89 -15.78
C THR A 490 -3.25 20.06 -16.58
N GLY A 491 -2.07 19.86 -17.17
CA GLY A 491 -1.37 20.86 -17.98
C GLY A 491 -0.63 21.94 -17.17
N ALA A 492 -0.63 21.86 -15.85
CA ALA A 492 0.23 22.68 -15.00
C ALA A 492 1.61 22.06 -14.82
N THR A 493 2.61 22.89 -14.52
CA THR A 493 3.89 22.43 -13.97
C THR A 493 3.80 22.50 -12.45
N VAL A 494 4.13 21.41 -11.76
CA VAL A 494 4.11 21.34 -10.30
C VAL A 494 5.47 20.87 -9.80
N ASN A 495 6.12 21.68 -8.97
CA ASN A 495 7.43 21.39 -8.39
C ASN A 495 7.32 21.29 -6.88
N GLN A 496 7.88 20.25 -6.28
CA GLN A 496 8.08 20.15 -4.83
C GLN A 496 9.29 20.98 -4.42
N LEU A 497 9.18 21.67 -3.28
CA LEU A 497 10.25 22.45 -2.67
C LEU A 497 10.39 22.08 -1.20
N GLU A 498 11.64 22.04 -0.74
CA GLU A 498 12.02 21.74 0.63
C GLU A 498 12.94 22.87 1.13
N PRO A 499 12.40 23.86 1.88
CA PRO A 499 13.16 25.05 2.26
C PRO A 499 14.33 24.79 3.20
N ASP A 500 14.26 23.72 4.01
CA ASP A 500 15.25 23.39 5.03
C ASP A 500 15.32 21.86 5.21
N PRO A 501 16.03 21.18 4.30
CA PRO A 501 15.94 19.73 4.21
C PRO A 501 16.25 18.98 5.50
N GLY A 502 15.34 18.07 5.86
CA GLY A 502 15.41 17.28 7.09
C GLY A 502 15.09 18.04 8.40
N ASN A 503 14.90 19.36 8.36
CA ASN A 503 14.57 20.19 9.53
C ASN A 503 13.17 20.82 9.45
N ASP A 504 12.54 20.82 8.28
CA ASP A 504 11.16 21.26 8.08
C ASP A 504 10.51 20.50 6.91
N GLY A 505 9.20 20.68 6.74
CA GLY A 505 8.41 20.02 5.73
C GLY A 505 8.60 20.56 4.30
N ILE A 506 7.75 20.06 3.42
CA ILE A 506 7.71 20.36 1.99
C ILE A 506 6.46 21.15 1.61
N TRP A 507 6.55 21.80 0.45
CA TRP A 507 5.43 22.47 -0.20
C TRP A 507 5.58 22.39 -1.72
N PHE A 508 4.53 22.71 -2.47
CA PHE A 508 4.48 22.58 -3.92
C PHE A 508 4.15 23.92 -4.59
N MET A 509 4.93 24.28 -5.61
CA MET A 509 4.66 25.38 -6.53
C MET A 509 4.05 24.83 -7.81
N GLY A 510 2.75 25.07 -8.00
CA GLY A 510 2.04 24.83 -9.25
C GLY A 510 1.92 26.11 -10.08
N TYR A 511 2.10 26.02 -11.39
CA TYR A 511 1.78 27.14 -12.28
C TYR A 511 1.30 26.67 -13.66
N LYS A 512 0.42 27.47 -14.27
CA LYS A 512 -0.09 27.28 -15.62
C LYS A 512 -0.29 28.63 -16.30
N VAL A 513 0.11 28.73 -17.57
CA VAL A 513 -0.13 29.91 -18.40
C VAL A 513 -1.01 29.52 -19.57
N THR A 514 -2.14 30.21 -19.73
CA THR A 514 -3.05 30.04 -20.87
C THR A 514 -3.12 31.32 -21.70
N ASN A 515 -3.58 31.22 -22.94
CA ASN A 515 -3.78 32.35 -23.84
C ASN A 515 -5.28 32.43 -24.19
N PRO A 516 -6.13 32.98 -23.31
CA PRO A 516 -7.59 32.99 -23.50
C PRO A 516 -8.02 33.81 -24.73
N SER A 517 -7.24 34.81 -25.12
CA SER A 517 -7.42 35.57 -26.34
C SER A 517 -6.06 36.03 -26.87
N ALA A 518 -5.96 36.21 -28.18
CA ALA A 518 -4.70 36.55 -28.84
C ALA A 518 -4.05 37.80 -28.21
N GLY A 519 -2.83 37.64 -27.70
CA GLY A 519 -2.07 38.71 -27.04
C GLY A 519 -2.39 38.91 -25.55
N VAL A 520 -3.31 38.14 -24.97
CA VAL A 520 -3.57 38.12 -23.52
C VAL A 520 -3.14 36.77 -22.97
N TYR A 521 -2.29 36.80 -21.94
CA TYR A 521 -1.79 35.63 -21.24
C TYR A 521 -2.32 35.62 -19.81
N HIS A 522 -3.01 34.56 -19.44
CA HIS A 522 -3.49 34.33 -18.09
C HIS A 522 -2.46 33.51 -17.33
N TYR A 523 -1.97 34.05 -16.22
CA TYR A 523 -1.04 33.39 -15.32
C TYR A 523 -1.80 32.93 -14.08
N GLU A 524 -1.78 31.63 -13.81
CA GLU A 524 -2.38 31.01 -12.63
C GLU A 524 -1.27 30.28 -11.85
N TYR A 525 -1.17 30.56 -10.56
CA TYR A 525 -0.21 29.95 -9.64
C TYR A 525 -0.94 29.34 -8.44
N ALA A 526 -0.45 28.21 -7.93
CA ALA A 526 -0.95 27.56 -6.73
C ALA A 526 0.21 27.19 -5.81
N LEU A 527 0.13 27.58 -4.54
CA LEU A 527 1.11 27.22 -3.50
C LEU A 527 0.41 26.30 -2.51
N TYR A 528 0.76 25.01 -2.52
CA TYR A 528 0.25 24.02 -1.57
C TYR A 528 1.29 23.71 -0.51
N ASN A 529 1.01 24.06 0.74
CA ASN A 529 1.81 23.64 1.88
C ASN A 529 1.33 22.24 2.30
N GLN A 530 2.15 21.21 2.15
CA GLN A 530 1.82 19.86 2.60
C GLN A 530 2.05 19.76 4.12
N ASN A 531 3.32 19.84 4.57
CA ASN A 531 3.69 19.68 5.97
C ASN A 531 4.73 20.69 6.49
N LEU A 532 4.89 21.84 5.83
CA LEU A 532 5.83 22.90 6.20
C LEU A 532 5.34 23.66 7.45
N ASP A 533 6.05 23.51 8.59
CA ASP A 533 5.68 24.16 9.85
C ASP A 533 5.85 25.68 9.78
N ARG A 534 6.92 26.16 9.13
CA ARG A 534 7.17 27.62 9.00
C ARG A 534 6.08 28.37 8.25
N SER A 535 5.24 27.67 7.48
CA SER A 535 4.12 28.24 6.69
C SER A 535 4.55 29.35 5.71
N ILE A 536 3.66 29.78 4.82
CA ILE A 536 3.98 30.78 3.78
C ILE A 536 3.20 32.08 4.03
N GLN A 537 3.89 33.22 3.97
CA GLN A 537 3.35 34.55 4.23
C GLN A 537 3.19 35.41 2.97
N SER A 538 4.05 35.22 1.98
CA SER A 538 4.06 36.09 0.80
C SER A 538 4.49 35.36 -0.46
N PHE A 539 3.99 35.85 -1.59
CA PHE A 539 4.33 35.40 -2.92
C PHE A 539 4.52 36.61 -3.84
N SER A 540 5.67 36.68 -4.51
CA SER A 540 6.03 37.78 -5.40
C SER A 540 6.48 37.27 -6.77
N VAL A 541 5.80 37.73 -7.82
CA VAL A 541 6.06 37.36 -9.21
C VAL A 541 6.67 38.57 -9.93
N PRO A 542 7.90 38.46 -10.47
CA PRO A 542 8.49 39.55 -11.23
C PRO A 542 7.83 39.69 -12.61
N PHE A 543 7.85 40.91 -13.15
CA PHE A 543 7.47 41.19 -14.52
C PHE A 543 8.37 42.25 -15.14
N GLY A 544 8.43 42.27 -16.47
CA GLY A 544 9.31 43.14 -17.22
C GLY A 544 8.78 44.58 -17.36
N PRO A 545 9.66 45.54 -17.66
CA PRO A 545 9.24 46.89 -18.01
C PRO A 545 8.21 46.88 -19.15
N GLY A 546 7.11 47.61 -18.97
CA GLY A 546 6.05 47.72 -19.97
C GLY A 546 5.05 46.56 -20.00
N ALA A 547 5.17 45.56 -19.12
CA ALA A 547 4.11 44.57 -18.94
C ALA A 547 2.87 45.24 -18.32
N ASN A 548 1.72 45.12 -18.99
CA ASN A 548 0.44 45.52 -18.43
C ASN A 548 -0.12 44.36 -17.62
N ILE A 549 -0.48 44.60 -16.35
CA ILE A 549 -1.05 43.59 -15.44
C ILE A 549 -2.50 43.97 -15.14
N SER A 550 -3.40 43.02 -15.26
CA SER A 550 -4.84 43.20 -15.04
C SER A 550 -5.46 41.93 -14.44
N ASN A 551 -6.76 41.97 -14.10
CA ASN A 551 -7.50 40.80 -13.60
C ASN A 551 -6.81 40.08 -12.43
N ILE A 552 -6.22 40.86 -11.53
CA ILE A 552 -5.51 40.36 -10.35
C ILE A 552 -6.51 39.65 -9.45
N GLY A 553 -6.24 38.38 -9.17
CA GLY A 553 -7.10 37.52 -8.36
C GLY A 553 -6.32 36.77 -7.29
N PHE A 554 -7.06 36.38 -6.26
CA PHE A 554 -6.60 35.58 -5.14
C PHE A 554 -7.71 34.60 -4.76
N HIS A 555 -7.35 33.38 -4.39
CA HIS A 555 -8.27 32.41 -3.79
C HIS A 555 -7.59 31.64 -2.67
N ALA A 556 -8.35 31.39 -1.60
CA ALA A 556 -7.94 30.58 -0.47
C ALA A 556 -9.16 29.84 0.09
N PRO A 557 -8.98 28.63 0.64
CA PRO A 557 -10.05 27.97 1.39
C PRO A 557 -10.42 28.80 2.61
N ILE A 558 -11.70 28.77 2.98
CA ILE A 558 -12.20 29.49 4.13
C ILE A 558 -11.61 28.89 5.42
N GLN A 559 -11.22 29.75 6.38
CA GLN A 559 -10.83 29.29 7.71
C GLN A 559 -12.05 28.95 8.55
N HIS A 560 -11.88 27.98 9.45
CA HIS A 560 -12.90 27.69 10.46
C HIS A 560 -13.16 28.93 11.33
N PRO A 561 -14.41 29.16 11.76
CA PRO A 561 -14.70 30.22 12.72
C PRO A 561 -13.96 29.96 14.04
N ALA A 562 -13.86 31.00 14.88
CA ALA A 562 -13.27 30.89 16.20
C ALA A 562 -14.06 29.91 17.08
N TRP A 563 -13.35 29.02 17.78
CA TRP A 563 -13.95 28.11 18.74
C TRP A 563 -13.15 28.09 20.03
N ALA A 564 -13.83 27.84 21.15
CA ALA A 564 -13.15 27.60 22.41
C ALA A 564 -12.16 26.44 22.25
N ASN A 565 -10.93 26.61 22.76
CA ASN A 565 -9.88 25.59 22.77
C ASN A 565 -9.39 25.12 21.38
N ASP A 566 -9.54 25.95 20.35
CA ASP A 566 -9.12 25.62 18.98
C ASP A 566 -7.59 25.66 18.73
N GLY A 567 -6.77 25.89 19.75
CA GLY A 567 -5.30 25.95 19.65
C GLY A 567 -4.73 27.18 18.93
N THR A 568 -5.56 28.04 18.35
CA THR A 568 -5.12 29.33 17.81
C THR A 568 -4.82 30.30 18.95
N PHE A 569 -4.12 31.40 18.65
CA PHE A 569 -3.81 32.40 19.66
C PHE A 569 -5.11 32.96 20.26
N ASN A 570 -5.28 32.79 21.58
CA ASN A 570 -6.47 33.15 22.36
C ASN A 570 -7.80 32.56 21.85
N SER A 571 -7.77 31.42 21.13
CA SER A 571 -8.98 30.79 20.61
C SER A 571 -9.82 31.70 19.70
N GLN A 572 -9.14 32.50 18.87
CA GLN A 572 -9.77 33.48 17.97
C GLN A 572 -9.95 32.97 16.54
N GLY A 573 -9.60 31.73 16.25
CA GLY A 573 -9.57 31.18 14.90
C GLY A 573 -8.48 31.80 14.03
N TYR A 574 -8.22 31.20 12.88
CA TYR A 574 -7.37 31.80 11.86
C TYR A 574 -8.15 32.82 11.03
N SER A 575 -7.48 33.91 10.65
CA SER A 575 -8.02 34.95 9.79
C SER A 575 -8.27 34.44 8.39
N SER A 576 -9.41 34.81 7.80
CA SER A 576 -9.72 34.61 6.37
C SER A 576 -9.51 35.88 5.55
N THR A 577 -8.80 36.90 6.07
CA THR A 577 -8.54 38.15 5.33
C THR A 577 -7.83 37.86 4.00
N PRO A 578 -8.42 38.23 2.84
CA PRO A 578 -7.80 37.98 1.54
C PRO A 578 -6.47 38.70 1.36
N TRP A 579 -5.53 38.11 0.64
CA TRP A 579 -4.28 38.79 0.29
C TRP A 579 -4.52 39.72 -0.90
N VAL A 580 -4.18 40.99 -0.74
CA VAL A 580 -4.32 41.98 -1.80
C VAL A 580 -3.06 41.99 -2.67
N GLY A 581 -3.23 41.83 -3.99
CA GLY A 581 -2.12 41.91 -4.94
C GLY A 581 -1.67 43.36 -5.12
N THR A 582 -0.43 43.65 -4.72
CA THR A 582 0.17 44.98 -4.81
C THR A 582 1.22 45.00 -5.91
N LEU A 583 1.01 45.88 -6.90
CA LEU A 583 1.98 46.13 -7.95
C LEU A 583 3.07 47.07 -7.44
N ASN A 584 4.32 46.69 -7.68
CA ASN A 584 5.44 47.62 -7.74
C ASN A 584 5.93 47.68 -9.20
N GLY A 585 6.86 48.57 -9.53
CA GLY A 585 7.27 48.78 -10.94
C GLY A 585 7.87 47.57 -11.67
N SER A 586 8.13 46.45 -10.99
CA SER A 586 8.78 45.26 -11.56
C SER A 586 8.26 43.92 -11.02
N SER A 587 7.25 43.91 -10.16
CA SER A 587 6.68 42.70 -9.58
C SER A 587 5.28 42.94 -9.02
N ILE A 588 4.50 41.87 -8.94
CA ILE A 588 3.25 41.82 -8.20
C ILE A 588 3.47 40.96 -6.95
N THR A 589 3.01 41.43 -5.79
CA THR A 589 3.18 40.74 -4.52
C THR A 589 1.86 40.60 -3.79
N TRP A 590 1.57 39.41 -3.28
CA TRP A 590 0.49 39.15 -2.31
C TRP A 590 1.13 38.77 -0.98
N SER A 591 0.55 39.25 0.12
CA SER A 591 1.01 38.90 1.47
C SER A 591 -0.08 39.10 2.53
N THR A 592 0.05 38.38 3.64
CA THR A 592 -0.67 38.65 4.90
C THR A 592 0.24 39.37 5.92
N GLU A 593 -0.33 39.77 7.04
CA GLU A 593 0.40 40.30 8.20
C GLU A 593 1.52 39.34 8.65
N THR A 594 2.57 39.87 9.28
CA THR A 594 3.64 39.05 9.87
C THR A 594 3.15 38.30 11.10
N PHE A 595 3.83 37.20 11.47
CA PHE A 595 3.52 36.46 12.69
C PHE A 595 3.60 37.33 13.95
N VAL A 596 4.50 38.33 13.98
CA VAL A 596 4.62 39.30 15.08
C VAL A 596 3.39 40.20 15.17
N GLN A 597 2.81 40.59 14.03
CA GLN A 597 1.61 41.44 14.00
C GLN A 597 0.34 40.65 14.33
N ASN A 598 0.23 39.42 13.81
CA ASN A 598 -0.94 38.59 13.98
C ASN A 598 -0.57 37.11 13.82
N GLN A 599 -0.48 36.36 14.93
CA GLN A 599 -0.18 34.92 14.89
C GLN A 599 -1.26 34.09 14.19
N ASN A 600 -2.48 34.64 14.13
CA ASN A 600 -3.62 34.05 13.46
C ASN A 600 -3.81 34.58 12.03
N ALA A 601 -2.83 35.32 11.47
CA ALA A 601 -2.91 35.86 10.11
C ALA A 601 -3.14 34.76 9.07
N ASN A 602 -3.63 35.14 7.89
CA ASN A 602 -4.07 34.23 6.83
C ASN A 602 -2.89 33.61 6.05
N ALA A 603 -1.87 33.09 6.74
CA ALA A 603 -0.75 32.38 6.15
C ALA A 603 -1.16 31.01 5.59
N ILE A 604 -0.47 30.55 4.53
CA ILE A 604 -0.66 29.21 3.95
C ILE A 604 -0.06 28.19 4.93
N ARG A 605 -0.94 27.57 5.73
CA ARG A 605 -0.60 26.55 6.72
C ARG A 605 -0.66 25.15 6.10
N PHE A 606 -0.18 24.16 6.83
CA PHE A 606 -0.10 22.79 6.34
C PHE A 606 -1.46 22.26 5.86
N SER A 607 -1.40 21.41 4.85
CA SER A 607 -2.53 20.84 4.15
C SER A 607 -3.50 21.92 3.60
N THR A 608 -2.97 23.10 3.20
CA THR A 608 -3.74 24.16 2.51
C THR A 608 -3.06 24.69 1.26
N MET A 609 -3.85 25.11 0.26
CA MET A 609 -3.41 25.59 -1.05
C MET A 609 -4.08 26.92 -1.41
N TYR A 610 -3.28 27.90 -1.79
CA TYR A 610 -3.74 29.23 -2.16
C TYR A 610 -3.38 29.50 -3.61
N ASN A 611 -4.27 30.21 -4.31
CA ASN A 611 -4.13 30.54 -5.72
C ASN A 611 -3.92 32.04 -5.92
N PHE A 612 -3.07 32.37 -6.90
CA PHE A 612 -2.74 33.74 -7.30
C PHE A 612 -2.82 33.83 -8.82
N ARG A 613 -3.42 34.90 -9.33
CA ARG A 613 -3.63 35.04 -10.77
C ARG A 613 -3.63 36.46 -11.25
N PHE A 614 -3.32 36.64 -12.52
CA PHE A 614 -3.48 37.89 -13.25
C PHE A 614 -3.39 37.62 -14.77
N ASP A 615 -3.84 38.59 -15.55
CA ASP A 615 -3.64 38.62 -16.99
C ASP A 615 -2.55 39.63 -17.35
N SER A 616 -1.76 39.31 -18.38
CA SER A 616 -0.77 40.21 -18.95
C SER A 616 -0.77 40.20 -20.48
N ASP A 617 -0.32 41.31 -21.06
CA ASP A 617 -0.09 41.45 -22.50
C ASP A 617 1.27 40.87 -22.96
N GLN A 618 2.11 40.40 -22.03
CA GLN A 618 3.40 39.81 -22.36
C GLN A 618 3.39 38.27 -22.26
N PRO A 619 4.09 37.58 -23.18
CA PRO A 619 4.20 36.13 -23.16
C PRO A 619 5.01 35.61 -21.96
N PRO A 620 4.82 34.34 -21.57
CA PRO A 620 5.54 33.74 -20.48
C PRO A 620 7.02 33.58 -20.79
N GLN A 621 7.87 33.85 -19.80
CA GLN A 621 9.28 33.50 -19.78
C GLN A 621 9.64 32.81 -18.47
N ALA A 622 10.62 31.91 -18.50
CA ALA A 622 11.11 31.22 -17.32
C ALA A 622 11.81 32.19 -16.37
N VAL A 623 11.34 32.26 -15.13
CA VAL A 623 11.91 33.12 -14.08
C VAL A 623 11.85 32.42 -12.73
N SER A 624 12.27 33.11 -11.68
CA SER A 624 11.95 32.71 -10.31
C SER A 624 11.09 33.75 -9.59
N ALA A 625 10.04 33.28 -8.93
CA ALA A 625 9.29 34.05 -7.95
C ALA A 625 9.97 34.00 -6.58
N THR A 626 9.65 34.98 -5.74
CA THR A 626 10.10 35.03 -4.34
C THR A 626 8.96 34.60 -3.42
N VAL A 627 9.21 33.64 -2.54
CA VAL A 627 8.25 33.14 -1.54
C VAL A 627 8.78 33.46 -0.14
N GLY A 628 8.01 34.18 0.67
CA GLY A 628 8.37 34.51 2.05
C GLY A 628 7.65 33.62 3.07
N PHE A 629 8.34 33.22 4.13
CA PHE A 629 7.80 32.35 5.18
C PHE A 629 7.17 33.15 6.33
N PHE A 630 6.19 32.54 7.01
CA PHE A 630 5.39 33.21 8.04
C PHE A 630 6.03 33.17 9.43
N LYS A 631 6.64 32.03 9.80
CA LYS A 631 7.46 31.90 11.00
C LYS A 631 8.92 32.26 10.67
N THR A 632 9.87 31.39 11.00
CA THR A 632 11.30 31.59 10.75
C THR A 632 11.70 31.17 9.34
N GLY A 633 12.76 31.78 8.81
CA GLY A 633 13.35 31.44 7.52
C GLY A 633 13.50 32.65 6.59
N SER A 634 14.53 32.63 5.75
CA SER A 634 14.69 33.63 4.68
C SER A 634 13.78 33.28 3.50
N PRO A 635 13.34 34.28 2.70
CA PRO A 635 12.60 34.01 1.48
C PRO A 635 13.35 33.06 0.54
N MET A 636 12.62 32.22 -0.18
CA MET A 636 13.18 31.28 -1.16
C MET A 636 12.74 31.63 -2.58
N MET A 637 13.54 31.21 -3.56
CA MET A 637 13.19 31.34 -4.98
C MET A 637 12.47 30.07 -5.46
N ALA A 638 11.39 30.24 -6.23
CA ALA A 638 10.66 29.15 -6.85
C ALA A 638 10.56 29.35 -8.37
N ALA A 639 10.89 28.33 -9.16
CA ALA A 639 10.84 28.40 -10.61
C ALA A 639 9.38 28.49 -11.11
N ILE A 640 9.11 29.47 -11.97
CA ILE A 640 7.80 29.76 -12.55
C ILE A 640 7.92 30.28 -14.00
N GLN A 641 6.78 30.58 -14.63
CA GLN A 641 6.71 31.39 -15.84
C GLN A 641 6.09 32.75 -15.52
N ALA A 642 6.63 33.86 -16.03
CA ALA A 642 6.14 35.21 -15.75
C ALA A 642 6.32 36.17 -16.96
N PRO A 643 5.58 37.31 -17.02
CA PRO A 643 5.64 38.25 -18.14
C PRO A 643 6.88 39.17 -18.08
N MET A 644 8.05 38.70 -18.52
CA MET A 644 9.30 39.48 -18.45
C MET A 644 9.50 40.53 -19.55
N GLY A 645 8.53 40.71 -20.44
CA GLY A 645 8.65 41.60 -21.59
C GLY A 645 9.54 41.03 -22.69
N GLY A 646 9.19 41.30 -23.95
CA GLY A 646 9.93 40.83 -25.12
C GLY A 646 11.33 41.46 -25.23
N GLY A 647 12.31 40.95 -24.49
CA GLY A 647 13.67 40.96 -24.99
C GLY A 647 13.70 40.06 -26.23
N THR A 648 14.00 40.64 -27.39
CA THR A 648 14.44 39.87 -28.56
C THR A 648 15.40 38.76 -28.11
N PRO A 649 15.25 37.51 -28.57
CA PRO A 649 16.17 36.45 -28.19
C PRO A 649 17.59 36.91 -28.48
N SER A 650 18.43 36.96 -27.45
CA SER A 650 19.85 37.22 -27.62
C SER A 650 20.39 36.16 -28.58
N PRO A 651 21.11 36.54 -29.66
CA PRO A 651 21.62 35.56 -30.61
C PRO A 651 22.51 34.57 -29.87
N THR A 652 22.20 33.28 -30.02
CA THR A 652 23.09 32.18 -29.64
C THR A 652 24.51 32.52 -30.10
N PRO A 653 25.52 32.56 -29.21
CA PRO A 653 26.88 32.85 -29.64
C PRO A 653 27.27 31.83 -30.70
N THR A 654 27.56 32.32 -31.90
CA THR A 654 28.09 31.50 -32.98
C THR A 654 29.40 30.90 -32.48
N ALA A 655 29.51 29.56 -32.49
CA ALA A 655 30.70 28.87 -32.05
C ALA A 655 31.93 29.40 -32.81
N SER A 656 32.91 29.89 -32.06
CA SER A 656 34.21 30.28 -32.59
C SER A 656 34.91 29.03 -33.15
N PRO A 657 35.52 29.07 -34.35
CA PRO A 657 36.17 27.91 -34.94
C PRO A 657 37.32 27.45 -34.06
N THR A 658 37.25 26.22 -33.58
CA THR A 658 38.32 25.56 -32.82
C THR A 658 39.52 25.32 -33.75
N PRO A 659 40.76 25.65 -33.33
CA PRO A 659 41.95 25.45 -34.18
C PRO A 659 42.17 23.96 -34.46
N THR A 660 42.39 23.67 -35.74
CA THR A 660 42.72 22.34 -36.27
C THR A 660 44.04 21.83 -35.68
N PRO A 661 44.07 20.66 -35.00
CA PRO A 661 45.33 20.05 -34.59
C PRO A 661 46.08 19.43 -35.78
N THR A 662 47.38 19.74 -35.84
CA THR A 662 48.39 19.17 -36.75
C THR A 662 48.47 17.64 -36.61
N PRO A 663 48.59 16.86 -37.71
CA PRO A 663 48.63 15.41 -37.64
C PRO A 663 49.97 14.89 -37.06
N THR A 664 49.89 14.09 -36.01
CA THR A 664 51.01 13.29 -35.49
C THR A 664 50.95 11.87 -36.04
N ALA A 665 52.12 11.33 -36.39
CA ALA A 665 52.31 10.09 -37.14
C ALA A 665 51.61 8.85 -36.53
N SER A 666 51.05 8.06 -37.45
CA SER A 666 50.36 6.79 -37.24
C SER A 666 51.33 5.67 -36.83
N PRO A 667 51.06 4.91 -35.76
CA PRO A 667 51.59 3.56 -35.59
C PRO A 667 50.68 2.52 -36.26
N THR A 668 51.36 1.57 -36.90
CA THR A 668 50.87 0.40 -37.66
C THR A 668 49.85 -0.47 -36.90
N PRO A 669 48.78 -0.96 -37.55
CA PRO A 669 47.77 -1.81 -36.91
C PRO A 669 48.25 -3.26 -36.70
N THR A 670 47.92 -3.80 -35.53
CA THR A 670 47.92 -5.25 -35.23
C THR A 670 46.54 -5.81 -35.58
N PRO A 671 46.40 -7.01 -36.20
CA PRO A 671 45.12 -7.50 -36.71
C PRO A 671 44.14 -7.83 -35.57
N SER A 672 42.92 -7.31 -35.68
CA SER A 672 41.78 -7.66 -34.82
C SER A 672 40.86 -8.66 -35.53
N SER A 673 40.34 -9.60 -34.75
CA SER A 673 39.51 -10.73 -35.17
C SER A 673 38.16 -10.32 -35.75
N THR A 674 37.77 -11.03 -36.79
CA THR A 674 36.48 -11.00 -37.49
C THR A 674 35.29 -11.19 -36.54
N SER A 675 34.36 -10.24 -36.51
CA SER A 675 33.05 -10.39 -35.86
C SER A 675 32.00 -10.89 -36.86
N THR A 676 31.21 -11.84 -36.38
CA THR A 676 30.06 -12.48 -37.02
C THR A 676 28.92 -11.47 -37.27
N PRO A 677 28.18 -11.54 -38.41
CA PRO A 677 27.11 -10.59 -38.71
C PRO A 677 25.92 -10.71 -37.75
N THR A 678 25.43 -9.56 -37.30
CA THR A 678 24.18 -9.39 -36.53
C THR A 678 22.96 -9.51 -37.46
N PRO A 679 21.91 -10.26 -37.10
CA PRO A 679 20.70 -10.37 -37.93
C PRO A 679 19.86 -9.09 -37.91
N THR A 680 19.32 -8.77 -39.08
CA THR A 680 18.43 -7.65 -39.40
C THR A 680 17.08 -7.77 -38.66
N PRO A 681 16.53 -6.70 -38.07
CA PRO A 681 15.20 -6.73 -37.46
C PRO A 681 14.09 -6.76 -38.53
N THR A 682 13.15 -7.69 -38.33
CA THR A 682 11.91 -7.88 -39.10
C THR A 682 10.91 -6.73 -38.84
N PRO A 683 10.19 -6.23 -39.87
CA PRO A 683 9.25 -5.12 -39.70
C PRO A 683 7.99 -5.51 -38.92
N THR A 684 7.52 -4.57 -38.07
CA THR A 684 6.29 -4.63 -37.28
C THR A 684 5.04 -4.50 -38.17
N PRO A 685 4.02 -5.38 -38.05
CA PRO A 685 2.80 -5.28 -38.85
C PRO A 685 1.83 -4.21 -38.33
N THR A 686 1.20 -3.50 -39.27
CA THR A 686 0.16 -2.48 -39.10
C THR A 686 -1.18 -3.10 -38.69
N ALA A 687 -1.87 -2.52 -37.70
CA ALA A 687 -3.18 -2.98 -37.24
C ALA A 687 -4.31 -2.67 -38.26
N CYS A 688 -5.12 -3.67 -38.59
CA CYS A 688 -6.36 -3.51 -39.36
C CYS A 688 -7.46 -2.87 -38.49
N ALA A 689 -8.02 -1.77 -38.96
CA ALA A 689 -9.25 -1.19 -38.41
C ALA A 689 -10.48 -1.78 -39.13
N GLY A 690 -11.43 -2.30 -38.36
CA GLY A 690 -12.79 -2.62 -38.84
C GLY A 690 -13.18 -4.10 -38.71
N LEU A 691 -13.50 -4.56 -37.50
CA LEU A 691 -14.31 -5.77 -37.30
C LEU A 691 -15.45 -5.46 -36.32
N ASN A 692 -16.69 -5.58 -36.81
CA ASN A 692 -17.90 -5.57 -35.98
C ASN A 692 -18.19 -7.00 -35.53
N ILE A 693 -18.03 -7.28 -34.24
CA ILE A 693 -18.41 -8.56 -33.64
C ILE A 693 -19.87 -8.46 -33.20
N THR A 694 -20.74 -9.29 -33.81
CA THR A 694 -22.13 -9.46 -33.34
C THR A 694 -22.22 -10.78 -32.59
N GLN A 695 -22.38 -10.72 -31.27
CA GLN A 695 -22.48 -11.90 -30.41
C GLN A 695 -23.91 -12.45 -30.45
N ILE A 696 -24.10 -13.67 -30.97
CA ILE A 696 -25.38 -14.37 -30.89
C ILE A 696 -25.35 -15.27 -29.65
N GLY A 697 -26.25 -15.03 -28.71
CA GLY A 697 -26.30 -15.74 -27.43
C GLY A 697 -26.89 -17.15 -27.56
N GLY A 698 -26.07 -18.16 -27.26
CA GLY A 698 -26.49 -19.55 -27.06
C GLY A 698 -25.59 -20.21 -26.00
N SER A 699 -26.19 -20.96 -25.07
CA SER A 699 -25.46 -21.68 -24.01
C SER A 699 -25.14 -23.10 -24.45
N ILE A 700 -23.87 -23.50 -24.40
CA ILE A 700 -23.44 -24.88 -24.62
C ILE A 700 -23.72 -25.70 -23.35
N VAL A 701 -24.42 -26.82 -23.48
CA VAL A 701 -24.73 -27.75 -22.38
C VAL A 701 -23.72 -28.91 -22.39
N PRO A 702 -22.92 -29.11 -21.31
CA PRO A 702 -21.93 -30.18 -21.26
C PRO A 702 -22.55 -31.57 -21.39
N GLY A 703 -22.02 -32.39 -22.31
CA GLY A 703 -22.42 -33.78 -22.52
C GLY A 703 -23.35 -34.04 -23.71
N THR A 704 -23.59 -33.05 -24.57
CA THR A 704 -24.34 -33.23 -25.84
C THR A 704 -23.47 -32.91 -27.05
N THR A 705 -23.73 -33.57 -28.19
CA THR A 705 -23.07 -33.25 -29.47
C THR A 705 -23.58 -31.92 -29.98
N ASP A 706 -22.67 -30.95 -30.14
CA ASP A 706 -22.97 -29.65 -30.69
C ASP A 706 -23.39 -29.76 -32.16
N SER A 707 -24.57 -29.23 -32.48
CA SER A 707 -25.12 -29.17 -33.84
C SER A 707 -25.39 -27.72 -34.28
N GLY A 708 -24.90 -26.74 -33.50
CA GLY A 708 -24.88 -25.32 -33.88
C GLY A 708 -23.62 -24.98 -34.68
N ASN A 709 -23.69 -23.91 -35.48
CA ASN A 709 -22.57 -23.40 -36.30
C ASN A 709 -21.48 -22.74 -35.44
N HIS A 710 -20.86 -23.53 -34.56
CA HIS A 710 -19.73 -23.14 -33.73
C HIS A 710 -18.47 -23.72 -34.36
N GLY A 711 -17.91 -22.99 -35.33
CA GLY A 711 -16.67 -23.39 -35.98
C GLY A 711 -15.45 -23.12 -35.09
N ASP A 712 -14.78 -24.18 -34.65
CA ASP A 712 -13.42 -24.12 -34.06
C ASP A 712 -12.34 -23.98 -35.15
N ASP A 713 -12.69 -24.22 -36.41
CA ASP A 713 -11.79 -24.01 -37.56
C ASP A 713 -12.59 -23.46 -38.75
N VAL A 714 -12.72 -22.14 -38.83
CA VAL A 714 -12.99 -21.49 -40.13
C VAL A 714 -12.08 -20.29 -40.26
N VAL A 715 -11.02 -20.47 -41.05
CA VAL A 715 -10.15 -19.40 -41.50
C VAL A 715 -10.90 -18.60 -42.55
N THR A 716 -11.14 -17.31 -42.28
CA THR A 716 -11.14 -16.22 -43.27
C THR A 716 -10.79 -14.92 -42.58
#